data_AF-A0A7C4CAI9-F1
#
_entry.id   AF-A0A7C4CAI9-F1
#
_cell.length_a   1.000
_cell.length_b   1.000
_cell.length_c   1.000
_cell.angle_alpha   90.00
_cell.angle_beta   90.00
_cell.angle_gamma   90.00
#
_symmetry.space_group_name_H-M   'P 1'
#
loop_
_entity.id
_entity.type
_entity.pdbx_description
1 polymer ?
#
loop_
_entity_poly.entity_id
_entity_poly.type
_entity_poly.pdbx_seq_one_letter_code
_entity_poly.pdbx_strand_id
1 'polypeptide(L)'
;MARSPSKPAAPARSRAAARAPVPRDGVTHWLTVRKARHNNLKSIDVAFPLGRFTCVTGVSGSGKSSLVNEILYPALARVLNKATTAEPGAHGGIAGREHLDKVIAIDQSPIGRTPRSNPATYIKLFDEIRALFTKLPDAKLRGYKPGRFSFNVPAARGGGRCEACEGNGSNRIEMDFLADVWVTCPVCEGARFGRETLQIRFKGHSIADVLRLEVGAALELFENQPRIRGMLATLHDVGLDYLQLGQSSTTLSGGEAQRIKLARELVKRPTGRTLYVLDEPTTGLHFADIRRLLAVLHGFVDAGNTVIVIEHNLDVIKTADWIIDLGPEGGERGGRIVAEGTPEDLAAHPTSETGRALRALLAGAGTLPAEPVASSAARRKRRRSAALAETAAAASPGAEAVTVVGARQHNLKDLTVAFPRDRLTVCTGVSGSGKTSFAIDTVFTEGYRRYVESLSAYARQFLGQLAKPRVDHVEGLSPAICIEQRSAGKSPRSTVGTVTEIYDYMRVLWARVGTRCCPRCQIPIGTQTADEIIDRVMGMPEGTPIVILAPVALGDGETYATLFHRLKNSGYARVRIDGRIELTAQATTLDARQKHRVEVVVDRTVVRARSRGRVAESIEHALALGNGLMTLLVEDVELVEEGGGEHAPTRPEAGAGPSAGAAGSKASDSAA
;
A
#
# COMPACT_ATOMS: atom_id res chain seq x y z
N MET A 1 40.15 -51.49 10.01
CA MET A 1 39.20 -51.36 8.88
C MET A 1 39.70 -50.28 7.95
N ALA A 2 39.99 -50.65 6.70
CA ALA A 2 40.67 -49.82 5.71
C ALA A 2 39.85 -48.59 5.32
N ARG A 3 40.50 -47.42 5.28
CA ARG A 3 39.94 -46.18 4.71
C ARG A 3 40.02 -46.26 3.18
N SER A 4 38.86 -46.20 2.54
CA SER A 4 38.73 -46.11 1.08
C SER A 4 39.16 -44.72 0.59
N PRO A 5 39.85 -44.57 -0.57
CA PRO A 5 40.34 -43.29 -1.04
C PRO A 5 39.21 -42.46 -1.66
N SER A 6 39.08 -41.21 -1.21
CA SER A 6 38.17 -40.22 -1.78
C SER A 6 38.54 -39.90 -3.23
N LYS A 7 37.59 -40.08 -4.15
CA LYS A 7 37.68 -39.60 -5.54
C LYS A 7 37.90 -38.07 -5.55
N PRO A 8 38.73 -37.53 -6.47
CA PRO A 8 38.94 -36.10 -6.57
C PRO A 8 37.66 -35.41 -7.09
N ALA A 9 37.26 -34.33 -6.42
CA ALA A 9 36.19 -33.46 -6.85
C ALA A 9 36.53 -32.85 -8.22
N ALA A 10 35.60 -32.95 -9.17
CA ALA A 10 35.71 -32.30 -10.47
C ALA A 10 35.80 -30.77 -10.30
N PRO A 11 36.62 -30.07 -11.10
CA PRO A 11 36.83 -28.63 -10.93
C PRO A 11 35.56 -27.85 -11.23
N ALA A 12 35.22 -26.93 -10.33
CA ALA A 12 34.12 -25.98 -10.50
C ALA A 12 34.37 -25.11 -11.75
N ARG A 13 33.62 -25.37 -12.83
CA ARG A 13 33.57 -24.50 -13.99
C ARG A 13 32.82 -23.22 -13.60
N SER A 14 33.58 -22.22 -13.16
CA SER A 14 33.12 -20.83 -13.00
C SER A 14 32.97 -20.15 -14.37
N ARG A 15 32.00 -19.24 -14.47
CA ARG A 15 31.47 -18.53 -15.66
C ARG A 15 30.36 -19.31 -16.35
N ALA A 16 29.12 -18.93 -16.05
CA ALA A 16 27.95 -19.26 -16.86
C ALA A 16 28.16 -18.65 -18.25
N ALA A 17 28.68 -19.47 -19.17
CA ALA A 17 28.71 -19.17 -20.59
C ALA A 17 27.26 -18.94 -21.06
N ALA A 18 27.05 -17.97 -21.94
CA ALA A 18 25.79 -17.79 -22.64
C ALA A 18 25.40 -19.14 -23.26
N ARG A 19 24.23 -19.66 -22.87
CA ARG A 19 23.68 -20.88 -23.46
C ARG A 19 23.36 -20.54 -24.92
N ALA A 20 24.01 -21.21 -25.88
CA ALA A 20 23.64 -21.08 -27.28
C ALA A 20 22.13 -21.42 -27.42
N PRO A 21 21.35 -20.61 -28.15
CA PRO A 21 19.91 -20.84 -28.31
C PRO A 21 19.70 -22.26 -28.81
N VAL A 22 18.80 -23.01 -28.19
CA VAL A 22 18.54 -24.40 -28.58
C VAL A 22 18.09 -24.39 -30.05
N PRO A 23 18.86 -24.97 -30.99
CA PRO A 23 18.39 -25.14 -32.35
C PRO A 23 17.23 -26.14 -32.27
N ARG A 24 16.02 -25.68 -32.55
CA ARG A 24 14.89 -26.58 -32.77
C ARG A 24 14.71 -26.67 -34.27
N ASP A 25 15.00 -27.85 -34.81
CA ASP A 25 14.67 -28.22 -36.18
C ASP A 25 13.13 -28.27 -36.30
N GLY A 26 12.50 -27.14 -36.62
CA GLY A 26 11.05 -27.03 -36.74
C GLY A 26 10.54 -25.61 -37.01
N VAL A 27 9.33 -25.51 -37.57
CA VAL A 27 8.63 -24.24 -37.84
C VAL A 27 8.39 -23.50 -36.53
N THR A 28 8.90 -22.26 -36.40
CA THR A 28 8.64 -21.42 -35.23
C THR A 28 7.24 -20.81 -35.36
N HIS A 29 6.34 -21.14 -34.44
CA HIS A 29 5.03 -20.52 -34.33
C HIS A 29 5.14 -19.18 -33.58
N TRP A 30 4.29 -18.22 -33.94
CA TRP A 30 4.33 -16.87 -33.39
C TRP A 30 3.00 -16.48 -32.78
N LEU A 31 3.06 -15.86 -31.62
CA LEU A 31 1.94 -15.22 -30.97
C LEU A 31 2.06 -13.71 -31.21
N THR A 32 1.12 -13.11 -31.93
CA THR A 32 1.23 -11.70 -32.35
C THR A 32 0.12 -10.85 -31.74
N VAL A 33 0.51 -9.82 -31.00
CA VAL A 33 -0.39 -8.76 -30.53
C VAL A 33 -0.44 -7.68 -31.60
N ARG A 34 -1.64 -7.37 -32.12
CA ARG A 34 -1.84 -6.35 -33.15
C ARG A 34 -2.36 -5.05 -32.55
N LYS A 35 -1.87 -3.90 -33.04
CA LYS A 35 -2.32 -2.54 -32.72
C LYS A 35 -2.50 -2.31 -31.21
N ALA A 36 -1.50 -2.73 -30.42
CA ALA A 36 -1.48 -2.54 -28.98
C ALA A 36 -1.38 -1.04 -28.65
N ARG A 37 -2.41 -0.50 -28.01
CA ARG A 37 -2.62 0.95 -27.82
C ARG A 37 -3.12 1.31 -26.42
N HIS A 38 -2.91 0.44 -25.46
CA HIS A 38 -3.25 0.69 -24.06
C HIS A 38 -2.21 1.61 -23.40
N ASN A 39 -2.66 2.55 -22.58
CA ASN A 39 -1.83 3.56 -21.93
C ASN A 39 -0.96 4.33 -22.94
N ASN A 40 0.36 4.30 -22.77
CA ASN A 40 1.31 5.02 -23.63
C ASN A 40 1.74 4.25 -24.89
N LEU A 41 1.24 3.03 -25.14
CA LEU A 41 1.62 2.22 -26.30
C LEU A 41 1.17 2.86 -27.62
N LYS A 42 2.08 2.98 -28.60
CA LYS A 42 1.86 3.73 -29.84
C LYS A 42 1.32 2.85 -30.98
N SER A 43 0.24 2.09 -30.71
CA SER A 43 -0.41 1.17 -31.66
C SER A 43 0.56 0.15 -32.29
N ILE A 44 1.43 -0.43 -31.47
CA ILE A 44 2.49 -1.34 -31.92
C ILE A 44 1.96 -2.74 -32.26
N ASP A 45 2.61 -3.40 -33.22
CA ASP A 45 2.45 -4.82 -33.51
C ASP A 45 3.65 -5.57 -32.95
N VAL A 46 3.44 -6.54 -32.07
CA VAL A 46 4.52 -7.27 -31.37
C VAL A 46 4.34 -8.76 -31.55
N ALA A 47 5.40 -9.48 -31.94
CA ALA A 47 5.38 -10.93 -32.13
C ALA A 47 6.29 -11.65 -31.12
N PHE A 48 5.74 -12.69 -30.47
CA PHE A 48 6.44 -13.53 -29.49
C PHE A 48 6.66 -14.92 -30.09
N PRO A 49 7.90 -15.42 -30.18
CA PRO A 49 8.16 -16.77 -30.67
C PRO A 49 7.74 -17.80 -29.61
N LEU A 50 6.92 -18.77 -30.01
CA LEU A 50 6.46 -19.84 -29.13
C LEU A 50 7.54 -20.90 -28.93
N GLY A 51 7.55 -21.53 -27.76
CA GLY A 51 8.53 -22.53 -27.36
C GLY A 51 9.92 -21.96 -27.06
N ARG A 52 9.98 -20.66 -26.74
CA ARG A 52 11.21 -19.89 -26.45
C ARG A 52 11.12 -19.19 -25.09
N PHE A 53 12.28 -18.84 -24.54
CA PHE A 53 12.42 -17.90 -23.44
C PHE A 53 12.52 -16.47 -24.00
N THR A 54 11.45 -15.69 -23.86
CA THR A 54 11.37 -14.30 -24.35
C THR A 54 11.46 -13.31 -23.20
N CYS A 55 12.34 -12.32 -23.29
CA CYS A 55 12.42 -11.21 -22.35
C CYS A 55 11.79 -9.93 -22.94
N VAL A 56 10.96 -9.26 -22.16
CA VAL A 56 10.47 -7.91 -22.46
C VAL A 56 11.24 -6.92 -21.59
N THR A 57 11.97 -6.02 -22.24
CA THR A 57 12.96 -5.12 -21.61
C THR A 57 12.67 -3.67 -21.96
N GLY A 58 13.48 -2.74 -21.45
CA GLY A 58 13.36 -1.31 -21.67
C GLY A 58 13.09 -0.51 -20.40
N VAL A 59 13.26 0.81 -20.44
CA VAL A 59 13.26 1.68 -19.24
C VAL A 59 11.95 1.67 -18.43
N SER A 60 11.98 2.14 -17.18
CA SER A 60 10.76 2.24 -16.35
C SER A 60 9.72 3.14 -17.02
N GLY A 61 8.46 2.70 -17.06
CA GLY A 61 7.37 3.41 -17.75
C GLY A 61 7.37 3.30 -19.28
N SER A 62 8.22 2.46 -19.90
CA SER A 62 8.25 2.30 -21.36
C SER A 62 7.04 1.58 -21.97
N GLY A 63 6.22 0.91 -21.15
CA GLY A 63 5.01 0.19 -21.58
C GLY A 63 5.08 -1.34 -21.45
N LYS A 64 6.11 -1.90 -20.80
CA LYS A 64 6.29 -3.36 -20.61
C LYS A 64 5.08 -4.04 -19.95
N SER A 65 4.67 -3.56 -18.77
CA SER A 65 3.51 -4.09 -18.04
C SER A 65 2.20 -3.83 -18.80
N SER A 66 2.06 -2.67 -19.47
CA SER A 66 0.91 -2.38 -20.34
C SER A 66 0.76 -3.42 -21.45
N LEU A 67 1.87 -3.82 -22.08
CA LEU A 67 1.86 -4.81 -23.17
C LEU A 67 1.59 -6.23 -22.64
N VAL A 68 2.32 -6.65 -21.61
CA VAL A 68 2.32 -8.05 -21.16
C VAL A 68 1.22 -8.33 -20.15
N ASN A 69 1.13 -7.54 -19.07
CA ASN A 69 0.23 -7.81 -17.95
C ASN A 69 -1.18 -7.27 -18.19
N GLU A 70 -1.34 -6.20 -18.98
CA GLU A 70 -2.63 -5.53 -19.18
C GLU A 70 -3.28 -5.84 -20.54
N ILE A 71 -2.50 -6.18 -21.57
CA ILE A 71 -3.03 -6.64 -22.87
C ILE A 71 -2.90 -8.16 -23.04
N LEU A 72 -1.66 -8.66 -23.15
CA LEU A 72 -1.39 -10.03 -23.58
C LEU A 72 -2.00 -11.07 -22.62
N TYR A 73 -1.69 -10.94 -21.33
CA TYR A 73 -2.16 -11.90 -20.32
C TYR A 73 -3.69 -11.89 -20.17
N PRO A 74 -4.38 -10.75 -19.96
CA PRO A 74 -5.83 -10.75 -19.78
C PRO A 74 -6.59 -11.23 -21.04
N ALA A 75 -6.10 -10.87 -22.23
CA ALA A 75 -6.72 -11.30 -23.49
C ALA A 75 -6.64 -12.82 -23.66
N LEU A 76 -5.47 -13.42 -23.38
CA LEU A 76 -5.31 -14.87 -23.42
C LEU A 76 -6.04 -15.57 -22.27
N ALA A 77 -6.04 -15.01 -21.07
CA ALA A 77 -6.72 -15.61 -19.91
C ALA A 77 -8.24 -15.69 -20.14
N ARG A 78 -8.82 -14.70 -20.80
CA ARG A 78 -10.25 -14.72 -21.18
C ARG A 78 -10.57 -15.84 -22.16
N VAL A 79 -9.71 -16.08 -23.15
CA VAL A 79 -9.96 -17.09 -24.20
C VAL A 79 -9.57 -18.50 -23.78
N LEU A 80 -8.36 -18.68 -23.22
CA LEU A 80 -7.79 -19.98 -22.89
C LEU A 80 -8.23 -20.48 -21.51
N ASN A 81 -8.24 -19.58 -20.51
CA ASN A 81 -8.56 -19.94 -19.13
C ASN A 81 -10.04 -19.67 -18.76
N LYS A 82 -10.84 -19.10 -19.68
CA LYS A 82 -12.23 -18.69 -19.47
C LYS A 82 -12.41 -17.71 -18.30
N ALA A 83 -11.43 -16.82 -18.09
CA ALA A 83 -11.50 -15.82 -17.04
C ALA A 83 -12.58 -14.77 -17.34
N THR A 84 -13.54 -14.58 -16.43
CA THR A 84 -14.67 -13.64 -16.60
C THR A 84 -14.36 -12.22 -16.17
N THR A 85 -13.36 -12.02 -15.31
CA THR A 85 -12.99 -10.72 -14.73
C THR A 85 -11.80 -10.05 -15.41
N ALA A 86 -11.25 -10.67 -16.45
CA ALA A 86 -10.08 -10.16 -17.17
C ALA A 86 -10.53 -9.26 -18.32
N GLU A 87 -10.39 -7.94 -18.14
CA GLU A 87 -10.58 -6.96 -19.20
C GLU A 87 -9.23 -6.60 -19.82
N PRO A 88 -8.95 -7.01 -21.07
CA PRO A 88 -7.72 -6.63 -21.74
C PRO A 88 -7.72 -5.16 -22.13
N GLY A 89 -6.56 -4.52 -21.99
CA GLY A 89 -6.31 -3.18 -22.49
C GLY A 89 -6.54 -3.05 -24.00
N ALA A 90 -6.63 -1.82 -24.48
CA ALA A 90 -6.95 -1.53 -25.88
C ALA A 90 -5.93 -2.14 -26.86
N HIS A 91 -6.40 -3.05 -27.73
CA HIS A 91 -5.61 -3.73 -28.76
C HIS A 91 -6.48 -4.08 -29.98
N GLY A 92 -5.87 -4.43 -31.11
CA GLY A 92 -6.56 -4.78 -32.37
C GLY A 92 -6.92 -6.26 -32.49
N GLY A 93 -6.16 -7.13 -31.83
CA GLY A 93 -6.41 -8.57 -31.77
C GLY A 93 -5.13 -9.34 -31.41
N ILE A 94 -5.28 -10.64 -31.10
CA ILE A 94 -4.16 -11.54 -30.86
C ILE A 94 -4.28 -12.76 -31.78
N ALA A 95 -3.26 -12.99 -32.60
CA ALA A 95 -3.14 -14.13 -33.53
C ALA A 95 -2.14 -15.17 -32.99
N GLY A 96 -2.29 -16.44 -33.40
CA GLY A 96 -1.43 -17.55 -32.96
C GLY A 96 -1.81 -18.15 -31.59
N ARG A 97 -2.98 -17.79 -31.05
CA ARG A 97 -3.50 -18.29 -29.77
C ARG A 97 -3.89 -19.77 -29.82
N GLU A 98 -4.20 -20.30 -31.01
CA GLU A 98 -4.53 -21.70 -31.28
C GLU A 98 -3.39 -22.67 -30.97
N HIS A 99 -2.14 -22.16 -30.89
CA HIS A 99 -0.99 -22.96 -30.51
C HIS A 99 -0.86 -23.15 -29.00
N LEU A 100 -1.62 -22.40 -28.20
CA LEU A 100 -1.60 -22.45 -26.74
C LEU A 100 -2.86 -23.10 -26.17
N ASP A 101 -2.70 -23.85 -25.08
CA ASP A 101 -3.82 -24.43 -24.34
C ASP A 101 -4.17 -23.63 -23.07
N LYS A 102 -3.19 -22.91 -22.52
CA LYS A 102 -3.30 -22.24 -21.24
C LYS A 102 -2.31 -21.10 -21.12
N VAL A 103 -2.69 -20.05 -20.38
CA VAL A 103 -1.77 -18.99 -19.95
C VAL A 103 -1.69 -18.94 -18.42
N ILE A 104 -0.51 -18.69 -17.86
CA ILE A 104 -0.28 -18.65 -16.41
C ILE A 104 0.59 -17.43 -16.09
N ALA A 105 0.06 -16.51 -15.28
CA ALA A 105 0.85 -15.42 -14.72
C ALA A 105 1.46 -15.85 -13.37
N ILE A 106 2.74 -15.57 -13.19
CA ILE A 106 3.48 -15.79 -11.94
C ILE A 106 4.07 -14.47 -11.49
N ASP A 107 3.28 -13.75 -10.69
CA ASP A 107 3.59 -12.46 -10.09
C ASP A 107 3.95 -12.62 -8.60
N GLN A 108 4.37 -11.51 -7.98
CA GLN A 108 4.70 -11.45 -6.55
C GLN A 108 3.49 -11.29 -5.64
N SER A 109 2.26 -11.34 -6.19
CA SER A 109 1.06 -11.23 -5.36
C SER A 109 0.99 -12.36 -4.32
N PRO A 110 0.48 -12.10 -3.11
CA PRO A 110 0.42 -13.13 -2.07
C PRO A 110 -0.33 -14.38 -2.54
N ILE A 111 0.21 -15.57 -2.26
CA ILE A 111 -0.45 -16.86 -2.57
C ILE A 111 -1.71 -17.11 -1.74
N GLY A 112 -1.94 -16.31 -0.71
CA GLY A 112 -3.17 -16.27 0.07
C GLY A 112 -3.14 -15.14 1.09
N ARG A 113 -4.33 -14.70 1.51
CA ARG A 113 -4.50 -13.61 2.47
C ARG A 113 -4.87 -14.07 3.88
N THR A 114 -4.90 -15.38 4.12
CA THR A 114 -5.29 -15.96 5.41
C THR A 114 -4.19 -16.85 5.97
N PRO A 115 -4.08 -16.99 7.30
CA PRO A 115 -3.10 -17.88 7.93
C PRO A 115 -3.22 -19.36 7.56
N ARG A 116 -4.37 -19.76 7.00
CA ARG A 116 -4.64 -21.13 6.54
C ARG A 116 -3.98 -21.46 5.20
N SER A 117 -3.63 -20.43 4.42
CA SER A 117 -2.80 -20.62 3.23
C SER A 117 -1.34 -20.74 3.66
N ASN A 118 -0.63 -21.70 3.09
CA ASN A 118 0.79 -21.96 3.31
C ASN A 118 1.38 -22.73 2.10
N PRO A 119 2.72 -22.87 1.99
CA PRO A 119 3.36 -23.56 0.88
C PRO A 119 2.79 -24.96 0.63
N ALA A 120 2.65 -25.79 1.68
CA ALA A 120 2.19 -27.18 1.54
C ALA A 120 0.75 -27.29 1.02
N THR A 121 -0.16 -26.43 1.46
CA THR A 121 -1.54 -26.41 0.95
C THR A 121 -1.64 -25.85 -0.45
N TYR A 122 -0.81 -24.84 -0.79
CA TYR A 122 -0.82 -24.21 -2.10
C TYR A 122 -0.38 -25.19 -3.20
N ILE A 123 0.74 -25.90 -2.99
CA ILE A 123 1.22 -26.89 -3.96
C ILE A 123 0.44 -28.22 -3.92
N LYS A 124 -0.54 -28.35 -3.02
CA LYS A 124 -1.33 -29.57 -2.73
C LYS A 124 -0.52 -30.73 -2.15
N LEU A 125 0.71 -30.46 -1.68
CA LEU A 125 1.54 -31.42 -0.96
C LEU A 125 0.83 -31.91 0.31
N PHE A 126 0.13 -31.01 0.99
CA PHE A 126 -0.57 -31.35 2.22
C PHE A 126 -1.67 -32.40 2.00
N ASP A 127 -2.25 -32.50 0.80
CA ASP A 127 -3.27 -33.51 0.50
C ASP A 127 -2.68 -34.92 0.50
N GLU A 128 -1.48 -35.08 -0.08
CA GLU A 128 -0.74 -36.35 -0.08
C GLU A 128 -0.25 -36.72 1.32
N ILE A 129 0.21 -35.74 2.10
CA ILE A 129 0.61 -35.95 3.50
C ILE A 129 -0.61 -36.41 4.32
N ARG A 130 -1.76 -35.75 4.21
CA ARG A 130 -2.99 -36.16 4.90
C ARG A 130 -3.42 -37.57 4.51
N ALA A 131 -3.34 -37.91 3.23
CA ALA A 131 -3.64 -39.25 2.75
C ALA A 131 -2.68 -40.29 3.37
N LEU A 132 -1.38 -39.99 3.45
CA LEU A 132 -0.41 -40.86 4.12
C LEU A 132 -0.74 -41.07 5.61
N PHE A 133 -1.08 -40.01 6.34
CA PHE A 133 -1.41 -40.11 7.78
C PHE A 133 -2.62 -41.00 8.06
N THR A 134 -3.59 -41.07 7.15
CA THR A 134 -4.72 -42.02 7.30
C THR A 134 -4.32 -43.49 7.16
N LYS A 135 -3.16 -43.78 6.56
CA LYS A 135 -2.68 -45.15 6.38
C LYS A 135 -1.94 -45.68 7.61
N LEU A 136 -1.63 -44.82 8.58
CA LEU A 136 -0.95 -45.20 9.82
C LEU A 136 -1.81 -46.14 10.68
N PRO A 137 -1.21 -47.09 11.44
CA PRO A 137 -1.94 -48.05 12.27
C PRO A 137 -2.94 -47.38 13.22
N ASP A 138 -2.48 -46.39 14.00
CA ASP A 138 -3.32 -45.69 14.98
C ASP A 138 -4.46 -44.90 14.32
N ALA A 139 -4.22 -44.33 13.14
CA ALA A 139 -5.23 -43.60 12.40
C ALA A 139 -6.30 -44.53 11.83
N LYS A 140 -5.89 -45.71 11.33
CA LYS A 140 -6.81 -46.75 10.84
C LYS A 140 -7.67 -47.32 11.97
N LEU A 141 -7.07 -47.64 13.11
CA LEU A 141 -7.77 -48.14 14.29
C LEU A 141 -8.86 -47.17 14.76
N ARG A 142 -8.58 -45.87 14.73
CA ARG A 142 -9.53 -44.81 15.11
C ARG A 142 -10.49 -44.39 13.99
N GLY A 143 -10.43 -45.03 12.83
CA GLY A 143 -11.30 -44.72 11.67
C GLY A 143 -11.08 -43.34 11.05
N TYR A 144 -9.92 -42.72 11.26
CA TYR A 144 -9.67 -41.35 10.81
C TYR A 144 -9.55 -41.25 9.29
N LYS A 145 -10.28 -40.28 8.72
CA LYS A 145 -10.29 -39.96 7.28
C LYS A 145 -9.39 -38.75 6.99
N PRO A 146 -9.07 -38.44 5.70
CA PRO A 146 -8.18 -37.32 5.38
C PRO A 146 -8.68 -35.95 5.88
N GLY A 147 -9.99 -35.81 6.09
CA GLY A 147 -10.60 -34.61 6.69
C GLY A 147 -10.14 -34.37 8.14
N ARG A 148 -9.84 -35.42 8.91
CA ARG A 148 -9.33 -35.32 10.29
C ARG A 148 -8.00 -34.57 10.36
N PHE A 149 -7.13 -34.80 9.38
CA PHE A 149 -5.81 -34.17 9.28
C PHE A 149 -5.84 -32.82 8.53
N SER A 150 -7.02 -32.25 8.30
CA SER A 150 -7.17 -30.93 7.68
C SER A 150 -7.56 -29.89 8.72
N PHE A 151 -6.73 -28.85 8.88
CA PHE A 151 -7.07 -27.70 9.74
C PHE A 151 -8.19 -26.83 9.15
N ASN A 152 -8.64 -27.09 7.91
CA ASN A 152 -9.76 -26.40 7.26
C ASN A 152 -11.12 -27.06 7.52
N VAL A 153 -11.15 -28.27 8.09
CA VAL A 153 -12.40 -29.02 8.32
C VAL A 153 -12.81 -28.92 9.78
N PRO A 154 -14.01 -28.42 10.11
CA PRO A 154 -14.52 -28.37 11.47
C PRO A 154 -14.67 -29.73 12.12
N ALA A 155 -14.43 -29.80 13.43
CA ALA A 155 -14.61 -30.99 14.26
C ALA A 155 -16.04 -31.55 14.15
N ALA A 156 -17.04 -30.68 14.07
CA ALA A 156 -18.46 -31.05 13.87
C ALA A 156 -18.70 -31.85 12.58
N ARG A 157 -17.84 -31.73 11.57
CA ARG A 157 -17.89 -32.49 10.31
C ARG A 157 -16.85 -33.61 10.23
N GLY A 158 -16.41 -34.13 11.39
CA GLY A 158 -15.39 -35.17 11.48
C GLY A 158 -13.95 -34.67 11.23
N GLY A 159 -13.74 -33.35 11.26
CA GLY A 159 -12.42 -32.73 11.18
C GLY A 159 -11.61 -32.89 12.46
N GLY A 160 -10.36 -32.42 12.44
CA GLY A 160 -9.45 -32.48 13.60
C GLY A 160 -8.76 -31.17 13.92
N ARG A 161 -9.26 -30.05 13.37
CA ARG A 161 -8.75 -28.70 13.62
C ARG A 161 -8.96 -28.29 15.09
N CYS A 162 -8.18 -27.31 15.54
CA CYS A 162 -8.47 -26.62 16.79
C CYS A 162 -9.68 -25.69 16.60
N GLU A 163 -10.74 -25.87 17.39
CA GLU A 163 -11.94 -25.01 17.28
C GLU A 163 -11.73 -23.62 17.87
N ALA A 164 -10.87 -23.47 18.88
CA ALA A 164 -10.62 -22.16 19.51
C ALA A 164 -10.05 -21.09 18.56
N CYS A 165 -9.35 -21.52 17.49
CA CYS A 165 -8.83 -20.62 16.45
C CYS A 165 -9.33 -21.01 15.04
N GLU A 166 -10.31 -21.91 14.96
CA GLU A 166 -10.84 -22.45 13.71
C GLU A 166 -9.78 -23.00 12.73
N GLY A 167 -8.67 -23.49 13.27
CA GLY A 167 -7.53 -24.01 12.50
C GLY A 167 -6.59 -22.96 11.92
N ASN A 168 -6.74 -21.67 12.25
CA ASN A 168 -5.79 -20.62 11.85
C ASN A 168 -4.44 -20.77 12.56
N GLY A 169 -4.45 -21.28 13.80
CA GLY A 169 -3.28 -21.29 14.70
C GLY A 169 -3.04 -19.95 15.39
N SER A 170 -3.78 -18.92 14.98
CA SER A 170 -3.78 -17.58 15.53
C SER A 170 -5.21 -17.04 15.61
N ASN A 171 -5.47 -16.18 16.58
CA ASN A 171 -6.74 -15.48 16.75
C ASN A 171 -6.57 -14.06 16.20
N ARG A 172 -7.61 -13.57 15.51
CA ARG A 172 -7.66 -12.20 15.02
C ARG A 172 -8.21 -11.29 16.11
N ILE A 173 -7.47 -10.27 16.47
CA ILE A 173 -7.91 -9.19 17.36
C ILE A 173 -8.30 -8.02 16.46
N GLU A 174 -9.59 -7.72 16.44
CA GLU A 174 -10.13 -6.56 15.74
C GLU A 174 -9.84 -5.30 16.56
N MET A 175 -9.44 -4.22 15.88
CA MET A 175 -9.13 -2.93 16.49
C MET A 175 -9.87 -1.83 15.73
N ASP A 176 -10.56 -0.93 16.43
CA ASP A 176 -11.50 0.03 15.82
C ASP A 176 -10.84 1.05 14.86
N PHE A 177 -9.52 1.26 14.95
CA PHE A 177 -8.80 2.30 14.19
C PHE A 177 -7.44 1.85 13.62
N LEU A 178 -7.10 0.57 13.77
CA LEU A 178 -5.83 -0.01 13.33
C LEU A 178 -6.08 -1.29 12.53
N ALA A 179 -5.08 -1.73 11.77
CA ALA A 179 -5.17 -3.01 11.08
C ALA A 179 -5.26 -4.16 12.10
N ASP A 180 -6.19 -5.10 11.87
CA ASP A 180 -6.35 -6.30 12.68
C ASP A 180 -5.01 -7.01 12.93
N VAL A 181 -4.78 -7.42 14.19
CA VAL A 181 -3.56 -8.12 14.58
C VAL A 181 -3.84 -9.59 14.82
N TRP A 182 -2.95 -10.47 14.34
CA TRP A 182 -3.03 -11.91 14.58
C TRP A 182 -2.12 -12.32 15.73
N VAL A 183 -2.68 -12.93 16.77
CA VAL A 183 -1.94 -13.42 17.94
C VAL A 183 -1.99 -14.94 17.98
N THR A 184 -0.89 -15.59 18.32
CA THR A 184 -0.83 -17.06 18.44
C THR A 184 -1.93 -17.60 19.36
N CYS A 185 -2.63 -18.65 18.93
CA CYS A 185 -3.73 -19.24 19.68
C CYS A 185 -3.21 -19.86 20.99
N PRO A 186 -3.76 -19.51 22.17
CA PRO A 186 -3.29 -20.04 23.45
C PRO A 186 -3.67 -21.52 23.68
N VAL A 187 -4.64 -22.04 22.93
CA VAL A 187 -5.14 -23.42 23.12
C VAL A 187 -4.31 -24.46 22.37
N CYS A 188 -3.97 -24.16 21.12
CA CYS A 188 -3.18 -25.07 20.29
C CYS A 188 -1.73 -24.62 20.10
N GLU A 189 -1.35 -23.46 20.64
CA GLU A 189 0.01 -22.91 20.56
C GLU A 189 0.54 -22.87 19.12
N GLY A 190 -0.33 -22.48 18.18
CA GLY A 190 0.00 -22.45 16.74
C GLY A 190 -0.04 -23.79 16.01
N ALA A 191 -0.33 -24.92 16.69
CA ALA A 191 -0.38 -26.24 16.07
C ALA A 191 -1.56 -26.45 15.09
N ARG A 192 -2.63 -25.63 15.18
CA ARG A 192 -3.85 -25.67 14.33
C ARG A 192 -4.75 -26.91 14.48
N PHE A 193 -4.36 -27.90 15.28
CA PHE A 193 -5.09 -29.16 15.46
C PHE A 193 -5.48 -29.42 16.92
N GLY A 194 -6.51 -30.25 17.12
CA GLY A 194 -6.88 -30.80 18.43
C GLY A 194 -5.89 -31.86 18.92
N ARG A 195 -5.86 -32.08 20.24
CA ARG A 195 -4.86 -32.96 20.91
C ARG A 195 -4.93 -34.40 20.41
N GLU A 196 -6.12 -34.92 20.11
CA GLU A 196 -6.32 -36.29 19.65
C GLU A 196 -5.74 -36.51 18.24
N THR A 197 -5.79 -35.49 17.39
CA THR A 197 -5.19 -35.54 16.04
C THR A 197 -3.66 -35.56 16.12
N LEU A 198 -3.08 -34.83 17.08
CA LEU A 198 -1.63 -34.73 17.28
C LEU A 198 -0.99 -36.01 17.84
N GLN A 199 -1.79 -36.94 18.37
CA GLN A 199 -1.30 -38.25 18.83
C GLN A 199 -0.86 -39.15 17.68
N ILE A 200 -1.38 -38.95 16.46
CA ILE A 200 -1.01 -39.73 15.29
C ILE A 200 0.34 -39.25 14.78
N ARG A 201 1.33 -40.14 14.75
CA ARG A 201 2.72 -39.80 14.39
C ARG A 201 3.26 -40.65 13.25
N PHE A 202 3.90 -40.00 12.28
CA PHE A 202 4.71 -40.64 11.25
C PHE A 202 6.19 -40.46 11.59
N LYS A 203 6.93 -41.56 11.79
CA LYS A 203 8.36 -41.53 12.20
C LYS A 203 8.63 -40.56 13.38
N GLY A 204 7.76 -40.58 14.39
CA GLY A 204 7.87 -39.71 15.57
C GLY A 204 7.26 -38.30 15.44
N HIS A 205 6.91 -37.85 14.23
CA HIS A 205 6.36 -36.51 13.97
C HIS A 205 4.83 -36.53 13.83
N SER A 206 4.14 -35.65 14.55
CA SER A 206 2.71 -35.38 14.31
C SER A 206 2.50 -34.58 13.02
N ILE A 207 1.23 -34.47 12.57
CA ILE A 207 0.88 -33.67 11.40
C ILE A 207 1.28 -32.19 11.55
N ALA A 208 1.23 -31.65 12.78
CA ALA A 208 1.68 -30.29 13.07
C ALA A 208 3.20 -30.18 13.05
N ASP A 209 3.93 -31.18 13.56
CA ASP A 209 5.40 -31.19 13.53
C ASP A 209 5.90 -31.22 12.09
N VAL A 210 5.27 -32.01 11.21
CA VAL A 210 5.57 -32.02 9.77
C VAL A 210 5.41 -30.64 9.16
N LEU A 211 4.36 -29.89 9.52
CA LEU A 211 4.16 -28.52 9.03
C LEU A 211 5.22 -27.53 9.55
N ARG A 212 5.89 -27.82 10.67
CA ARG A 212 6.99 -26.99 11.20
C ARG A 212 8.36 -27.35 10.61
N LEU A 213 8.46 -28.45 9.88
CA LEU A 213 9.71 -28.82 9.21
C LEU A 213 10.01 -27.86 8.07
N GLU A 214 11.28 -27.52 7.93
CA GLU A 214 11.84 -26.92 6.73
C GLU A 214 11.76 -27.91 5.55
N VAL A 215 11.64 -27.41 4.32
CA VAL A 215 11.52 -28.24 3.10
C VAL A 215 12.67 -29.25 2.99
N GLY A 216 13.90 -28.84 3.30
CA GLY A 216 15.06 -29.75 3.27
C GLY A 216 14.93 -30.92 4.26
N ALA A 217 14.54 -30.64 5.50
CA ALA A 217 14.30 -31.69 6.50
C ALA A 217 13.10 -32.58 6.14
N ALA A 218 12.07 -32.02 5.52
CA ALA A 218 10.93 -32.79 5.05
C ALA A 218 11.31 -33.75 3.89
N LEU A 219 12.23 -33.35 3.01
CA LEU A 219 12.75 -34.22 1.94
C LEU A 219 13.38 -35.49 2.49
N GLU A 220 14.20 -35.36 3.54
CA GLU A 220 14.81 -36.49 4.24
C GLU A 220 13.75 -37.37 4.93
N LEU A 221 12.79 -36.76 5.62
CA LEU A 221 11.74 -37.49 6.33
C LEU A 221 10.91 -38.37 5.37
N PHE A 222 10.58 -37.84 4.19
CA PHE A 222 9.72 -38.48 3.18
C PHE A 222 10.49 -39.15 2.04
N GLU A 223 11.77 -39.48 2.23
CA GLU A 223 12.63 -40.08 1.20
C GLU A 223 11.99 -41.29 0.49
N ASN A 224 11.31 -42.15 1.26
CA ASN A 224 10.65 -43.38 0.80
C ASN A 224 9.20 -43.18 0.34
N GLN A 225 8.75 -41.94 0.11
CA GLN A 225 7.41 -41.62 -0.36
C GLN A 225 7.51 -40.88 -1.71
N PRO A 226 7.59 -41.60 -2.84
CA PRO A 226 7.99 -41.01 -4.14
C PRO A 226 7.15 -39.80 -4.57
N ARG A 227 5.83 -39.86 -4.36
CA ARG A 227 4.92 -38.77 -4.73
C ARG A 227 5.11 -37.52 -3.89
N ILE A 228 5.27 -37.69 -2.57
CA ILE A 228 5.52 -36.58 -1.64
C ILE A 228 6.92 -36.00 -1.89
N ARG A 229 7.93 -36.86 -2.04
CA ARG A 229 9.31 -36.47 -2.35
C ARG A 229 9.40 -35.68 -3.65
N GLY A 230 8.72 -36.11 -4.71
CA GLY A 230 8.70 -35.39 -5.99
C GLY A 230 8.14 -33.97 -5.86
N MET A 231 7.09 -33.78 -5.06
CA MET A 231 6.52 -32.45 -4.81
C MET A 231 7.37 -31.58 -3.88
N LEU A 232 8.10 -32.19 -2.95
CA LEU A 232 9.08 -31.48 -2.12
C LEU A 232 10.32 -31.07 -2.93
N ALA A 233 10.74 -31.91 -3.88
CA ALA A 233 11.86 -31.61 -4.77
C ALA A 233 11.60 -30.35 -5.60
N THR A 234 10.35 -30.10 -6.04
CA THR A 234 10.04 -28.86 -6.76
C THR A 234 10.21 -27.61 -5.90
N LEU A 235 9.99 -27.69 -4.57
CA LEU A 235 10.27 -26.59 -3.63
C LEU A 235 11.78 -26.42 -3.41
N HIS A 236 12.53 -27.52 -3.37
CA HIS A 236 13.99 -27.51 -3.31
C HIS A 236 14.62 -26.89 -4.55
N ASP A 237 14.17 -27.26 -5.74
CA ASP A 237 14.69 -26.80 -7.03
C ASP A 237 14.56 -25.28 -7.19
N VAL A 238 13.47 -24.69 -6.65
CA VAL A 238 13.28 -23.23 -6.61
C VAL A 238 14.00 -22.54 -5.45
N GLY A 239 14.76 -23.28 -4.63
CA GLY A 239 15.62 -22.77 -3.56
C GLY A 239 14.86 -22.36 -2.28
N LEU A 240 13.82 -23.10 -1.90
CA LEU A 240 13.02 -22.84 -0.69
C LEU A 240 13.29 -23.82 0.46
N ASP A 241 14.49 -24.40 0.52
CA ASP A 241 14.86 -25.42 1.53
C ASP A 241 14.65 -24.98 2.98
N TYR A 242 14.90 -23.70 3.26
CA TYR A 242 14.81 -23.08 4.59
C TYR A 242 13.36 -22.78 5.01
N LEU A 243 12.40 -22.86 4.09
CA LEU A 243 11.02 -22.45 4.35
C LEU A 243 10.27 -23.56 5.07
N GLN A 244 9.48 -23.22 6.09
CA GLN A 244 8.63 -24.21 6.76
C GLN A 244 7.40 -24.55 5.90
N LEU A 245 7.02 -25.82 5.83
CA LEU A 245 5.88 -26.30 5.04
C LEU A 245 4.56 -25.59 5.39
N GLY A 246 4.35 -25.30 6.67
CA GLY A 246 3.17 -24.67 7.23
C GLY A 246 3.26 -23.17 7.44
N GLN A 247 4.36 -22.53 7.00
CA GLN A 247 4.58 -21.09 7.12
C GLN A 247 3.42 -20.32 6.51
N SER A 248 2.92 -19.34 7.26
CA SER A 248 1.74 -18.60 6.83
C SER A 248 2.02 -17.81 5.55
N SER A 249 1.09 -17.86 4.59
CA SER A 249 1.21 -17.09 3.35
C SER A 249 1.26 -15.58 3.57
N THR A 250 0.75 -15.07 4.70
CA THR A 250 0.80 -13.64 5.04
C THR A 250 2.19 -13.20 5.51
N THR A 251 3.07 -14.13 5.86
CA THR A 251 4.44 -13.85 6.32
C THR A 251 5.49 -14.16 5.25
N LEU A 252 5.07 -14.48 4.02
CA LEU A 252 5.99 -14.74 2.91
C LEU A 252 6.35 -13.43 2.20
N SER A 253 7.61 -13.30 1.82
CA SER A 253 8.07 -12.28 0.88
C SER A 253 7.47 -12.51 -0.52
N GLY A 254 7.42 -11.45 -1.33
CA GLY A 254 6.95 -11.53 -2.72
C GLY A 254 7.73 -12.58 -3.54
N GLY A 255 9.05 -12.63 -3.37
CA GLY A 255 9.90 -13.62 -4.05
C GLY A 255 9.69 -15.05 -3.56
N GLU A 256 9.39 -15.30 -2.28
CA GLU A 256 8.99 -16.64 -1.81
C GLU A 256 7.63 -17.06 -2.37
N ALA A 257 6.64 -16.16 -2.33
CA ALA A 257 5.31 -16.41 -2.89
C ALA A 257 5.39 -16.76 -4.39
N GLN A 258 6.21 -16.03 -5.14
CA GLN A 258 6.44 -16.29 -6.57
C GLN A 258 7.10 -17.65 -6.81
N ARG A 259 8.14 -18.00 -6.04
CA ARG A 259 8.80 -19.33 -6.13
C ARG A 259 7.86 -20.48 -5.77
N ILE A 260 6.93 -20.30 -4.83
CA ILE A 260 5.90 -21.29 -4.53
C ILE A 260 4.91 -21.45 -5.69
N LYS A 261 4.55 -20.36 -6.39
CA LYS A 261 3.76 -20.43 -7.63
C LYS A 261 4.49 -21.19 -8.73
N LEU A 262 5.79 -20.97 -8.90
CA LEU A 262 6.62 -21.76 -9.81
C LEU A 262 6.62 -23.25 -9.45
N ALA A 263 6.87 -23.58 -8.18
CA ALA A 263 6.84 -24.96 -7.70
C ALA A 263 5.47 -25.63 -7.93
N ARG A 264 4.37 -24.89 -7.78
CA ARG A 264 3.00 -25.36 -8.08
C ARG A 264 2.84 -25.79 -9.53
N GLU A 265 3.46 -25.08 -10.46
CA GLU A 265 3.39 -25.41 -11.89
C GLU A 265 4.33 -26.57 -12.24
N LEU A 266 5.52 -26.65 -11.62
CA LEU A 266 6.44 -27.79 -11.78
C LEU A 266 5.83 -29.13 -11.34
N VAL A 267 4.93 -29.11 -10.34
CA VAL A 267 4.23 -30.33 -9.89
C VAL A 267 3.28 -30.87 -10.96
N LYS A 268 2.79 -30.04 -11.87
CA LYS A 268 1.84 -30.45 -12.90
C LYS A 268 2.57 -31.07 -14.08
N ARG A 269 1.90 -31.98 -14.78
CA ARG A 269 2.43 -32.54 -16.02
C ARG A 269 2.49 -31.42 -17.08
N PRO A 270 3.63 -31.23 -17.75
CA PRO A 270 3.74 -30.25 -18.82
C PRO A 270 2.87 -30.67 -20.00
N THR A 271 2.17 -29.71 -20.59
CA THR A 271 1.42 -29.91 -21.83
C THR A 271 2.23 -29.54 -23.07
N GLY A 272 3.34 -28.82 -22.87
CA GLY A 272 4.20 -28.29 -23.94
C GLY A 272 3.55 -27.14 -24.73
N ARG A 273 2.36 -26.68 -24.32
CA ARG A 273 1.58 -25.63 -25.01
C ARG A 273 1.10 -24.54 -24.05
N THR A 274 1.69 -24.47 -22.85
CA THR A 274 1.38 -23.43 -21.87
C THR A 274 2.27 -22.21 -22.08
N LEU A 275 1.69 -21.01 -21.94
CA LEU A 275 2.42 -19.76 -21.87
C LEU A 275 2.56 -19.31 -20.40
N TYR A 276 3.80 -19.18 -19.93
CA TYR A 276 4.12 -18.62 -18.63
C TYR A 276 4.52 -17.15 -18.76
N VAL A 277 3.91 -16.28 -17.97
CA VAL A 277 4.19 -14.84 -17.93
C VAL A 277 4.71 -14.50 -16.54
N LEU A 278 5.88 -13.89 -16.46
CA LEU A 278 6.52 -13.49 -15.21
C LEU A 278 6.83 -12.00 -15.22
N ASP A 279 6.54 -11.34 -14.11
CA ASP A 279 6.85 -9.94 -13.91
C ASP A 279 7.97 -9.80 -12.87
N GLU A 280 9.12 -9.29 -13.30
CA GLU A 280 10.34 -9.07 -12.52
C GLU A 280 10.65 -10.18 -11.50
N PRO A 281 10.82 -11.44 -11.94
CA PRO A 281 10.99 -12.57 -11.04
C PRO A 281 12.32 -12.56 -10.29
N THR A 282 13.28 -11.71 -10.66
CA THR A 282 14.55 -11.56 -9.91
C THR A 282 14.52 -10.50 -8.82
N THR A 283 13.44 -9.73 -8.70
CA THR A 283 13.32 -8.69 -7.68
C THR A 283 13.44 -9.31 -6.28
N GLY A 284 14.44 -8.85 -5.52
CA GLY A 284 14.76 -9.35 -4.19
C GLY A 284 15.49 -10.70 -4.13
N LEU A 285 15.90 -11.27 -5.28
CA LEU A 285 16.69 -12.51 -5.33
C LEU A 285 18.19 -12.24 -5.35
N HIS A 286 18.94 -13.12 -4.67
CA HIS A 286 20.40 -13.14 -4.72
C HIS A 286 20.87 -13.80 -6.04
N PHE A 287 22.06 -13.43 -6.53
CA PHE A 287 22.62 -13.97 -7.79
C PHE A 287 22.66 -15.51 -7.85
N ALA A 288 22.90 -16.17 -6.72
CA ALA A 288 22.87 -17.64 -6.63
C ALA A 288 21.45 -18.20 -6.88
N ASP A 289 20.42 -17.50 -6.41
CA ASP A 289 19.02 -17.91 -6.55
C ASP A 289 18.49 -17.58 -7.94
N ILE A 290 18.98 -16.51 -8.58
CA ILE A 290 18.70 -16.18 -9.99
C ILE A 290 19.09 -17.35 -10.91
N ARG A 291 20.25 -17.98 -10.67
CA ARG A 291 20.68 -19.15 -11.47
C ARG A 291 19.75 -20.34 -11.33
N ARG A 292 19.25 -20.61 -10.12
CA ARG A 292 18.28 -21.70 -9.88
C ARG A 292 16.95 -21.40 -10.56
N LEU A 293 16.48 -20.16 -10.43
CA LEU A 293 15.28 -19.69 -11.12
C LEU A 293 15.42 -19.86 -12.64
N LEU A 294 16.52 -19.40 -13.23
CA LEU A 294 16.77 -19.55 -14.67
C LEU A 294 16.77 -21.02 -15.10
N ALA A 295 17.39 -21.91 -14.31
CA ALA A 295 17.36 -23.35 -14.60
C ALA A 295 15.92 -23.91 -14.64
N VAL A 296 15.07 -23.50 -13.69
CA VAL A 296 13.65 -23.86 -13.65
C VAL A 296 12.90 -23.31 -14.87
N LEU A 297 13.08 -22.03 -15.19
CA LEU A 297 12.37 -21.41 -16.32
C LEU A 297 12.78 -22.00 -17.66
N HIS A 298 14.08 -22.26 -17.86
CA HIS A 298 14.54 -22.98 -19.04
C HIS A 298 14.00 -24.41 -19.09
N GLY A 299 13.84 -25.08 -17.93
CA GLY A 299 13.17 -26.38 -17.87
C GLY A 299 11.73 -26.34 -18.42
N PHE A 300 10.98 -25.26 -18.18
CA PHE A 300 9.65 -25.11 -18.81
C PHE A 300 9.73 -24.99 -20.33
N VAL A 301 10.71 -24.25 -20.83
CA VAL A 301 10.94 -24.08 -22.28
C VAL A 301 11.38 -25.39 -22.91
N ASP A 302 12.31 -26.11 -22.28
CA ASP A 302 12.79 -27.42 -22.71
C ASP A 302 11.65 -28.45 -22.77
N ALA A 303 10.65 -28.33 -21.89
CA ALA A 303 9.41 -29.12 -21.92
C ALA A 303 8.39 -28.67 -23.00
N GLY A 304 8.75 -27.74 -23.87
CA GLY A 304 7.95 -27.26 -25.01
C GLY A 304 7.16 -25.97 -24.75
N ASN A 305 7.06 -25.52 -23.49
CA ASN A 305 6.28 -24.34 -23.14
C ASN A 305 6.95 -23.04 -23.59
N THR A 306 6.19 -21.95 -23.54
CA THR A 306 6.71 -20.60 -23.81
C THR A 306 6.82 -19.83 -22.49
N VAL A 307 7.92 -19.11 -22.30
CA VAL A 307 8.13 -18.28 -21.11
C VAL A 307 8.38 -16.84 -21.56
N ILE A 308 7.54 -15.91 -21.09
CA ILE A 308 7.71 -14.47 -21.28
C ILE A 308 8.02 -13.85 -19.93
N VAL A 309 9.12 -13.11 -19.84
CA VAL A 309 9.57 -12.45 -18.60
C VAL A 309 9.72 -10.96 -18.85
N ILE A 310 9.10 -10.12 -18.02
CA ILE A 310 9.46 -8.71 -17.91
C ILE A 310 10.67 -8.63 -16.98
N GLU A 311 11.80 -8.13 -17.47
CA GLU A 311 13.02 -8.04 -16.67
C GLU A 311 13.89 -6.84 -17.04
N HIS A 312 14.72 -6.46 -16.07
CA HIS A 312 15.78 -5.49 -16.18
C HIS A 312 17.15 -6.08 -15.82
N ASN A 313 17.18 -7.27 -15.22
CA ASN A 313 18.41 -7.91 -14.80
C ASN A 313 19.17 -8.51 -16.00
N LEU A 314 20.38 -8.00 -16.24
CA LEU A 314 21.24 -8.44 -17.35
C LEU A 314 21.61 -9.93 -17.27
N ASP A 315 21.66 -10.53 -16.08
CA ASP A 315 21.92 -11.96 -15.93
C ASP A 315 20.80 -12.84 -16.48
N VAL A 316 19.57 -12.33 -16.52
CA VAL A 316 18.40 -13.00 -17.13
C VAL A 316 18.33 -12.67 -18.62
N ILE A 317 18.48 -11.39 -18.96
CA ILE A 317 18.33 -10.91 -20.34
C ILE A 317 19.34 -11.59 -21.27
N LYS A 318 20.59 -11.80 -20.81
CA LYS A 318 21.63 -12.45 -21.60
C LYS A 318 21.36 -13.94 -21.91
N THR A 319 20.47 -14.59 -21.17
CA THR A 319 20.13 -16.01 -21.39
C THR A 319 18.84 -16.18 -22.17
N ALA A 320 18.22 -15.08 -22.62
CA ALA A 320 17.00 -15.15 -23.39
C ALA A 320 17.24 -15.63 -24.83
N ASP A 321 16.27 -16.37 -25.37
CA ASP A 321 16.27 -16.76 -26.78
C ASP A 321 15.81 -15.60 -27.69
N TRP A 322 14.95 -14.71 -27.16
CA TRP A 322 14.41 -13.56 -27.86
C TRP A 322 14.20 -12.40 -26.88
N ILE A 323 14.42 -11.17 -27.32
CA ILE A 323 14.20 -9.95 -26.54
C ILE A 323 13.31 -9.00 -27.33
N ILE A 324 12.41 -8.34 -26.63
CA ILE A 324 11.57 -7.24 -27.12
C ILE A 324 11.87 -6.03 -26.23
N ASP A 325 12.55 -5.02 -26.77
CA ASP A 325 12.95 -3.82 -26.02
C ASP A 325 11.97 -2.68 -26.31
N LEU A 326 11.36 -2.15 -25.24
CA LEU A 326 10.37 -1.06 -25.32
C LEU A 326 10.97 0.26 -24.85
N GLY A 327 10.65 1.35 -25.54
CA GLY A 327 11.16 2.66 -25.19
C GLY A 327 10.92 3.69 -26.30
N PRO A 328 11.89 4.56 -26.60
CA PRO A 328 13.23 4.66 -25.98
C PRO A 328 13.20 5.22 -24.55
N GLU A 329 12.13 5.92 -24.18
CA GLU A 329 11.95 6.52 -22.86
C GLU A 329 10.71 5.98 -22.13
N GLY A 330 10.43 6.50 -20.92
CA GLY A 330 9.20 6.25 -20.18
C GLY A 330 8.09 7.27 -20.47
N GLY A 331 6.85 6.93 -20.08
CA GLY A 331 5.70 7.83 -20.21
C GLY A 331 5.33 8.12 -21.66
N GLU A 332 4.98 9.36 -21.99
CA GLU A 332 4.53 9.74 -23.34
C GLU A 332 5.56 9.50 -24.45
N ARG A 333 6.84 9.54 -24.10
CA ARG A 333 7.97 9.31 -25.04
C ARG A 333 8.32 7.82 -25.21
N GLY A 334 7.64 6.94 -24.47
CA GLY A 334 7.77 5.49 -24.59
C GLY A 334 6.76 4.86 -25.54
N GLY A 335 6.51 3.57 -25.32
CA GLY A 335 5.44 2.82 -25.97
C GLY A 335 5.73 2.41 -27.42
N ARG A 336 7.00 2.45 -27.86
CA ARG A 336 7.46 1.94 -29.15
C ARG A 336 8.39 0.75 -28.94
N ILE A 337 8.44 -0.13 -29.94
CA ILE A 337 9.50 -1.14 -30.05
C ILE A 337 10.77 -0.42 -30.47
N VAL A 338 11.83 -0.54 -29.67
CA VAL A 338 13.15 -0.02 -29.99
C VAL A 338 13.93 -1.04 -30.80
N ALA A 339 13.90 -2.30 -30.37
CA ALA A 339 14.56 -3.41 -31.04
C ALA A 339 13.93 -4.75 -30.63
N GLU A 340 14.03 -5.73 -31.53
CA GLU A 340 13.62 -7.13 -31.31
C GLU A 340 14.67 -8.05 -31.90
N GLY A 341 14.98 -9.16 -31.22
CA GLY A 341 15.99 -10.11 -31.69
C GLY A 341 16.63 -10.92 -30.59
N THR A 342 17.78 -11.52 -30.89
CA THR A 342 18.63 -12.21 -29.90
C THR A 342 19.33 -11.21 -28.96
N PRO A 343 19.88 -11.66 -27.82
CA PRO A 343 20.77 -10.84 -26.99
C PRO A 343 21.90 -10.16 -27.78
N GLU A 344 22.47 -10.85 -28.77
CA GLU A 344 23.53 -10.34 -29.64
C GLU A 344 23.02 -9.24 -30.58
N ASP A 345 21.83 -9.42 -31.19
CA ASP A 345 21.20 -8.42 -32.05
C ASP A 345 20.90 -7.13 -31.26
N LEU A 346 20.37 -7.29 -30.04
CA LEU A 346 20.05 -6.17 -29.17
C LEU A 346 21.32 -5.43 -28.74
N ALA A 347 22.39 -6.16 -28.41
CA ALA A 347 23.68 -5.59 -28.05
C ALA A 347 24.31 -4.79 -29.21
N ALA A 348 24.05 -5.16 -30.46
CA ALA A 348 24.48 -4.42 -31.65
C ALA A 348 23.65 -3.15 -31.93
N HIS A 349 22.41 -3.08 -31.43
CA HIS A 349 21.49 -1.99 -31.72
C HIS A 349 21.96 -0.63 -31.14
N PRO A 350 22.04 0.45 -31.95
CA PRO A 350 22.68 1.70 -31.53
C PRO A 350 21.86 2.55 -30.57
N THR A 351 20.53 2.42 -30.59
CA THR A 351 19.60 3.26 -29.80
C THR A 351 18.99 2.55 -28.59
N SER A 352 19.31 1.27 -28.37
CA SER A 352 18.81 0.51 -27.22
C SER A 352 19.70 0.72 -26.00
N GLU A 353 19.14 1.33 -24.95
CA GLU A 353 19.80 1.45 -23.64
C GLU A 353 20.10 0.08 -23.03
N THR A 354 19.16 -0.87 -23.19
CA THR A 354 19.33 -2.27 -22.79
C THR A 354 20.50 -2.91 -23.57
N GLY A 355 20.55 -2.71 -24.88
CA GLY A 355 21.62 -3.19 -25.76
C GLY A 355 23.00 -2.66 -25.38
N ARG A 356 23.10 -1.38 -25.04
CA ARG A 356 24.35 -0.75 -24.57
C ARG A 356 24.89 -1.41 -23.29
N ALA A 357 24.03 -1.67 -22.32
CA ALA A 357 24.41 -2.35 -21.08
C ALA A 357 24.79 -3.82 -21.31
N LEU A 358 24.05 -4.51 -22.18
CA LEU A 358 24.29 -5.91 -22.54
C LEU A 358 25.62 -6.09 -23.29
N ARG A 359 25.98 -5.16 -24.18
CA ARG A 359 27.25 -5.16 -24.92
C ARG A 359 28.46 -5.22 -24.00
N ALA A 360 28.48 -4.43 -22.93
CA ALA A 360 29.58 -4.44 -21.95
C ALA A 360 29.72 -5.81 -21.26
N LEU A 361 28.58 -6.44 -20.92
CA LEU A 361 28.54 -7.72 -20.25
C LEU A 361 28.95 -8.89 -21.18
N LEU A 362 28.51 -8.88 -22.45
CA LEU A 362 28.87 -9.89 -23.45
C LEU A 362 30.33 -9.78 -23.90
N ALA A 363 30.88 -8.56 -23.94
CA ALA A 363 32.30 -8.31 -24.25
C ALA A 363 33.25 -8.70 -23.10
N GLY A 364 32.74 -9.20 -21.96
CA GLY A 364 33.54 -9.60 -20.81
C GLY A 364 34.06 -8.44 -19.94
N ALA A 365 33.60 -7.21 -20.18
CA ALA A 365 33.94 -6.04 -19.38
C ALA A 365 33.00 -5.96 -18.16
N GLY A 366 33.40 -6.59 -17.05
CA GLY A 366 32.66 -6.62 -15.78
C GLY A 366 32.58 -5.29 -15.02
N THR A 367 32.38 -4.17 -15.71
CA THR A 367 32.19 -2.85 -15.09
C THR A 367 31.28 -2.01 -15.97
N LEU A 368 30.09 -1.69 -15.46
CA LEU A 368 29.33 -0.54 -15.95
C LEU A 368 30.24 0.70 -15.82
N PRO A 369 30.32 1.58 -16.83
CA PRO A 369 30.90 2.90 -16.63
C PRO A 369 30.05 3.61 -15.57
N ALA A 370 30.64 3.94 -14.43
CA ALA A 370 30.01 4.86 -13.50
C ALA A 370 29.87 6.20 -14.22
N GLU A 371 28.64 6.63 -14.53
CA GLU A 371 28.44 8.01 -14.91
C GLU A 371 28.89 8.92 -13.75
N PRO A 372 29.69 9.96 -14.02
CA PRO A 372 30.10 10.88 -12.98
C PRO A 372 28.87 11.68 -12.52
N VAL A 373 28.33 11.33 -11.36
CA VAL A 373 27.50 12.25 -10.59
C VAL A 373 28.36 13.47 -10.32
N ALA A 374 28.02 14.58 -10.97
CA ALA A 374 28.71 15.85 -10.83
C ALA A 374 28.66 16.31 -9.36
N SER A 375 29.66 15.92 -8.58
CA SER A 375 29.91 16.50 -7.27
C SER A 375 30.70 17.79 -7.47
N SER A 376 30.18 18.86 -6.89
CA SER A 376 30.69 20.23 -6.88
C SER A 376 32.03 20.40 -6.12
N ALA A 377 32.92 19.42 -6.20
CA ALA A 377 34.24 19.42 -5.59
C ALA A 377 35.28 20.25 -6.38
N ALA A 378 34.91 21.46 -6.78
CA ALA A 378 35.81 22.45 -7.38
C ALA A 378 35.88 23.70 -6.49
N ARG A 379 36.15 23.53 -5.20
CA ARG A 379 36.59 24.65 -4.34
C ARG A 379 37.49 24.19 -3.21
N ARG A 380 38.58 23.51 -3.55
CA ARG A 380 39.66 23.25 -2.61
C ARG A 380 41.02 23.41 -3.28
N LYS A 381 41.45 24.66 -3.43
CA LYS A 381 42.88 25.06 -3.39
C LYS A 381 42.96 26.57 -3.26
N ARG A 382 43.23 27.04 -2.02
CA ARG A 382 43.99 28.24 -1.62
C ARG A 382 43.41 28.81 -0.32
N ARG A 383 43.92 28.33 0.82
CA ARG A 383 44.80 29.12 1.69
C ARG A 383 45.15 28.29 2.92
N ARG A 384 46.42 27.87 2.95
CA ARG A 384 47.16 27.54 4.17
C ARG A 384 47.60 28.86 4.80
N SER A 385 47.24 29.03 6.07
CA SER A 385 47.95 29.78 7.11
C SER A 385 47.09 29.58 8.37
N ALA A 386 47.34 28.54 9.17
CA ALA A 386 48.29 28.57 10.28
C ALA A 386 48.03 29.76 11.23
N ALA A 387 47.26 29.52 12.30
CA ALA A 387 47.56 29.92 13.68
C ALA A 387 46.41 29.51 14.62
N LEU A 388 46.78 28.90 15.77
CA LEU A 388 46.06 28.79 17.04
C LEU A 388 44.88 27.79 17.04
N ALA A 389 45.03 26.54 17.49
CA ALA A 389 45.37 26.05 18.83
C ALA A 389 44.38 26.51 19.92
N GLU A 390 43.73 25.50 20.52
CA GLU A 390 43.09 25.47 21.84
C GLU A 390 41.90 26.41 22.09
N THR A 391 40.68 25.88 21.92
CA THR A 391 39.69 25.68 23.00
C THR A 391 38.33 25.28 22.41
N ALA A 392 37.92 24.04 22.64
CA ALA A 392 36.53 23.59 22.83
C ALA A 392 36.47 22.05 22.71
N ALA A 393 37.20 21.37 23.59
CA ALA A 393 36.82 20.02 24.00
C ALA A 393 35.62 20.14 24.94
N ALA A 394 34.41 20.03 24.40
CA ALA A 394 33.17 19.78 25.14
C ALA A 394 32.02 19.36 24.20
N ALA A 395 32.19 18.26 23.48
CA ALA A 395 31.09 17.44 22.95
C ALA A 395 31.62 16.01 22.75
N SER A 396 31.00 15.05 23.42
CA SER A 396 31.44 13.64 23.43
C SER A 396 31.55 13.04 22.02
N PRO A 397 32.52 12.13 21.77
CA PRO A 397 32.72 11.52 20.46
C PRO A 397 31.54 10.60 20.13
N GLY A 398 30.71 11.00 19.17
CA GLY A 398 29.72 10.09 18.58
C GLY A 398 30.47 8.92 17.95
N ALA A 399 30.07 7.68 18.26
CA ALA A 399 30.72 6.48 17.74
C ALA A 399 30.88 6.55 16.21
N GLU A 400 32.09 6.29 15.72
CA GLU A 400 32.42 6.24 14.28
C GLU A 400 31.70 5.10 13.55
N ALA A 401 31.17 4.15 14.31
CA ALA A 401 30.45 2.98 13.82
C ALA A 401 29.19 2.73 14.64
N VAL A 402 28.21 2.10 14.01
CA VAL A 402 27.08 1.48 14.68
C VAL A 402 27.48 0.04 15.01
N THR A 403 27.40 -0.34 16.28
CA THR A 403 27.75 -1.69 16.74
C THR A 403 26.51 -2.38 17.28
N VAL A 404 26.14 -3.52 16.70
CA VAL A 404 25.05 -4.39 17.14
C VAL A 404 25.67 -5.60 17.81
N VAL A 405 25.29 -5.89 19.05
CA VAL A 405 25.82 -7.02 19.84
C VAL A 405 24.70 -7.99 20.19
N GLY A 406 24.92 -9.27 19.91
CA GLY A 406 24.04 -10.36 20.34
C GLY A 406 22.64 -10.31 19.73
N ALA A 407 22.51 -10.02 18.43
CA ALA A 407 21.22 -10.01 17.76
C ALA A 407 20.69 -11.44 17.54
N ARG A 408 19.48 -11.71 18.06
CA ARG A 408 18.78 -13.01 18.08
C ARG A 408 17.34 -12.93 17.56
N GLN A 409 17.02 -11.85 16.87
CA GLN A 409 15.68 -11.68 16.29
C GLN A 409 15.47 -12.72 15.19
N HIS A 410 14.34 -13.44 15.25
CA HIS A 410 13.98 -14.51 14.31
C HIS A 410 15.07 -15.59 14.18
N ASN A 411 15.71 -15.71 13.01
CA ASN A 411 16.70 -16.74 12.73
C ASN A 411 18.16 -16.28 12.95
N LEU A 412 18.38 -15.08 13.49
CA LEU A 412 19.70 -14.59 13.85
C LEU A 412 20.28 -15.40 15.02
N LYS A 413 21.55 -15.79 14.89
CA LYS A 413 22.25 -16.67 15.84
C LYS A 413 23.28 -15.89 16.66
N ASP A 414 22.79 -15.02 17.54
CA ASP A 414 23.62 -14.19 18.44
C ASP A 414 24.64 -13.34 17.68
N LEU A 415 24.16 -12.66 16.64
CA LEU A 415 24.98 -11.96 15.67
C LEU A 415 25.54 -10.65 16.27
N THR A 416 26.86 -10.50 16.23
CA THR A 416 27.55 -9.25 16.59
C THR A 416 28.24 -8.66 15.36
N VAL A 417 27.86 -7.44 14.98
CA VAL A 417 28.32 -6.75 13.76
C VAL A 417 28.50 -5.27 14.03
N ALA A 418 29.63 -4.70 13.58
CA ALA A 418 29.86 -3.27 13.53
C ALA A 418 29.89 -2.78 12.07
N PHE A 419 29.27 -1.63 11.78
CA PHE A 419 29.28 -1.00 10.46
C PHE A 419 29.49 0.52 10.56
N PRO A 420 30.21 1.13 9.60
CA PRO A 420 30.59 2.53 9.68
C PRO A 420 29.37 3.46 9.60
N ARG A 421 29.40 4.54 10.38
CA ARG A 421 28.42 5.63 10.29
C ARG A 421 28.76 6.52 9.10
N ASP A 422 27.76 7.24 8.59
CA ASP A 422 27.90 8.20 7.47
C ASP A 422 28.47 7.60 6.17
N ARG A 423 28.30 6.29 5.98
CA ARG A 423 28.69 5.57 4.77
C ARG A 423 27.56 4.66 4.27
N LEU A 424 27.53 4.44 2.96
CA LEU A 424 26.62 3.47 2.36
C LEU A 424 27.05 2.05 2.76
N THR A 425 26.25 1.40 3.58
CA THR A 425 26.44 0.00 3.99
C THR A 425 25.36 -0.86 3.34
N VAL A 426 25.79 -1.92 2.66
CA VAL A 426 24.87 -2.85 1.97
C VAL A 426 24.86 -4.19 2.69
N CYS A 427 23.70 -4.59 3.23
CA CYS A 427 23.51 -5.92 3.79
C CYS A 427 23.26 -6.94 2.66
N THR A 428 24.22 -7.83 2.42
CA THR A 428 24.14 -8.83 1.34
C THR A 428 24.01 -10.25 1.89
N GLY A 429 23.56 -11.19 1.06
CA GLY A 429 23.35 -12.60 1.44
C GLY A 429 22.14 -13.23 0.76
N VAL A 430 22.06 -14.56 0.79
CA VAL A 430 20.96 -15.35 0.18
C VAL A 430 19.60 -15.11 0.83
N SER A 431 18.51 -15.43 0.13
CA SER A 431 17.15 -15.36 0.71
C SER A 431 17.08 -16.20 2.01
N GLY A 432 16.40 -15.70 3.04
CA GLY A 432 16.34 -16.36 4.35
C GLY A 432 17.58 -16.19 5.25
N SER A 433 18.68 -15.56 4.81
CA SER A 433 19.90 -15.40 5.62
C SER A 433 19.81 -14.47 6.83
N GLY A 434 18.63 -13.88 7.10
CA GLY A 434 18.41 -12.96 8.23
C GLY A 434 18.67 -11.48 7.93
N LYS A 435 18.87 -11.06 6.67
CA LYS A 435 19.09 -9.64 6.29
C LYS A 435 18.01 -8.70 6.81
N THR A 436 16.75 -9.04 6.52
CA THR A 436 15.58 -8.27 6.97
C THR A 436 15.48 -8.27 8.48
N SER A 437 15.74 -9.41 9.12
CA SER A 437 15.72 -9.53 10.58
C SER A 437 16.81 -8.72 11.26
N PHE A 438 17.96 -8.57 10.62
CA PHE A 438 19.02 -7.69 11.10
C PHE A 438 18.69 -6.21 10.83
N ALA A 439 18.48 -5.82 9.58
CA ALA A 439 18.34 -4.42 9.21
C ALA A 439 17.01 -3.78 9.66
N ILE A 440 15.90 -4.49 9.48
CA ILE A 440 14.56 -3.97 9.79
C ILE A 440 14.18 -4.38 11.22
N ASP A 441 14.08 -5.69 11.48
CA ASP A 441 13.49 -6.17 12.73
C ASP A 441 14.38 -5.89 13.96
N THR A 442 15.69 -5.69 13.78
CA THR A 442 16.63 -5.37 14.87
C THR A 442 17.09 -3.91 14.84
N VAL A 443 17.83 -3.49 13.80
CA VAL A 443 18.47 -2.17 13.74
C VAL A 443 17.43 -1.05 13.65
N PHE A 444 16.52 -1.10 12.67
CA PHE A 444 15.46 -0.09 12.55
C PHE A 444 14.54 -0.09 13.77
N THR A 445 14.07 -1.25 14.22
CA THR A 445 13.20 -1.36 15.41
C THR A 445 13.84 -0.71 16.63
N GLU A 446 15.12 -0.98 16.90
CA GLU A 446 15.82 -0.37 18.05
C GLU A 446 16.02 1.14 17.86
N GLY A 447 16.30 1.61 16.64
CA GLY A 447 16.44 3.04 16.33
C GLY A 447 15.12 3.80 16.47
N TYR A 448 14.03 3.23 15.98
CA TYR A 448 12.69 3.78 16.11
C TYR A 448 12.23 3.78 17.57
N ARG A 449 12.45 2.67 18.30
CA ARG A 449 12.11 2.57 19.73
C ARG A 449 12.81 3.66 20.55
N ARG A 450 14.13 3.83 20.37
CA ARG A 450 14.90 4.87 21.05
C ARG A 450 14.41 6.28 20.71
N TYR A 451 14.04 6.51 19.45
CA TYR A 451 13.45 7.77 19.03
C TYR A 451 12.11 8.04 19.74
N VAL A 452 11.18 7.08 19.73
CA VAL A 452 9.88 7.23 20.43
C VAL A 452 10.06 7.41 21.94
N GLU A 453 11.02 6.70 22.56
CA GLU A 453 11.35 6.85 23.98
C GLU A 453 11.90 8.24 24.32
N SER A 454 12.57 8.90 23.37
CA SER A 454 13.05 10.29 23.53
C SER A 454 11.96 11.35 23.46
N LEU A 455 10.75 11.00 22.98
CA LEU A 455 9.62 11.93 22.87
C LEU A 455 8.84 12.04 24.19
N SER A 456 8.06 13.12 24.32
CA SER A 456 7.19 13.35 25.48
C SER A 456 6.11 12.28 25.61
N ALA A 457 5.63 12.04 26.83
CA ALA A 457 4.58 11.05 27.10
C ALA A 457 3.32 11.26 26.24
N TYR A 458 2.95 12.53 25.99
CA TYR A 458 1.84 12.88 25.11
C TYR A 458 2.10 12.51 23.64
N ALA A 459 3.29 12.82 23.12
CA ALA A 459 3.65 12.49 21.74
C ALA A 459 3.71 10.97 21.49
N ARG A 460 4.12 10.18 22.49
CA ARG A 460 4.14 8.71 22.42
C ARG A 460 2.74 8.11 22.25
N GLN A 461 1.68 8.79 22.67
CA GLN A 461 0.31 8.28 22.52
C GLN A 461 -0.12 8.18 21.05
N PHE A 462 0.47 8.99 20.17
CA PHE A 462 0.15 9.03 18.74
C PHE A 462 1.11 8.18 17.89
N LEU A 463 2.18 7.64 18.48
CA LEU A 463 3.17 6.84 17.80
C LEU A 463 3.05 5.38 18.23
N GLY A 464 3.00 4.46 17.27
CA GLY A 464 2.93 3.03 17.56
C GLY A 464 4.17 2.56 18.31
N GLN A 465 4.01 1.93 19.48
CA GLN A 465 5.14 1.32 20.17
C GLN A 465 5.53 -0.01 19.51
N LEU A 466 6.75 -0.08 18.99
CA LEU A 466 7.32 -1.34 18.51
C LEU A 466 7.86 -2.15 19.69
N ALA A 467 7.69 -3.47 19.63
CA ALA A 467 8.25 -4.38 20.63
C ALA A 467 9.79 -4.31 20.62
N LYS A 468 10.41 -4.39 21.80
CA LYS A 468 11.88 -4.42 21.91
C LYS A 468 12.43 -5.65 21.17
N PRO A 469 13.37 -5.47 20.23
CA PRO A 469 13.95 -6.61 19.51
C PRO A 469 14.83 -7.45 20.42
N ARG A 470 15.00 -8.73 20.08
CA ARG A 470 15.92 -9.63 20.79
C ARG A 470 17.37 -9.32 20.41
N VAL A 471 17.96 -8.36 21.10
CA VAL A 471 19.37 -7.94 20.95
C VAL A 471 19.89 -7.54 22.33
N ASP A 472 21.18 -7.80 22.59
CA ASP A 472 21.76 -7.43 23.88
C ASP A 472 21.97 -5.92 23.96
N HIS A 473 22.67 -5.37 22.96
CA HIS A 473 22.97 -3.95 22.92
C HIS A 473 23.20 -3.43 21.50
N VAL A 474 22.89 -2.15 21.28
CA VAL A 474 23.22 -1.43 20.03
C VAL A 474 23.85 -0.07 20.36
N GLU A 475 25.02 0.23 19.81
CA GLU A 475 25.77 1.48 19.98
C GLU A 475 25.78 2.30 18.70
N GLY A 476 25.90 3.62 18.83
CA GLY A 476 26.06 4.53 17.68
C GLY A 476 24.82 4.75 16.82
N LEU A 477 23.67 4.16 17.18
CA LEU A 477 22.45 4.22 16.39
C LEU A 477 21.70 5.56 16.56
N SER A 478 21.28 6.16 15.43
CA SER A 478 20.46 7.38 15.37
C SER A 478 18.99 7.02 15.11
N PRO A 479 18.04 7.98 15.19
CA PRO A 479 16.69 7.77 14.69
C PRO A 479 16.73 7.20 13.27
N ALA A 480 16.06 6.07 13.06
CA ALA A 480 16.11 5.31 11.82
C ALA A 480 14.80 5.47 11.06
N ILE A 481 14.89 5.61 9.73
CA ILE A 481 13.76 5.61 8.82
C ILE A 481 13.85 4.35 7.96
N CYS A 482 12.80 3.53 7.97
CA CYS A 482 12.69 2.38 7.08
C CYS A 482 11.85 2.74 5.86
N ILE A 483 12.38 2.51 4.66
CA ILE A 483 11.65 2.68 3.40
C ILE A 483 11.39 1.28 2.86
N GLU A 484 10.14 0.82 2.96
CA GLU A 484 9.70 -0.48 2.47
C GLU A 484 9.00 -0.35 1.11
N GLN A 485 9.13 -1.37 0.26
CA GLN A 485 8.37 -1.49 -0.98
C GLN A 485 6.95 -2.01 -0.70
N ARG A 486 6.13 -1.24 0.03
CA ARG A 486 4.69 -1.52 0.16
C ARG A 486 3.93 -0.75 -0.93
N SER A 487 3.07 -1.43 -1.68
CA SER A 487 2.15 -0.72 -2.58
C SER A 487 1.25 0.20 -1.75
N ALA A 488 1.29 1.50 -2.07
CA ALA A 488 0.29 2.45 -1.58
C ALA A 488 -1.12 1.93 -1.93
N GLY A 489 -2.09 2.16 -1.04
CA GLY A 489 -3.45 1.67 -1.23
C GLY A 489 -4.02 2.05 -2.59
N LYS A 490 -4.79 1.16 -3.22
CA LYS A 490 -5.37 1.33 -4.57
C LYS A 490 -6.52 2.35 -4.64
N SER A 491 -6.50 3.37 -3.79
CA SER A 491 -7.52 4.41 -3.79
C SER A 491 -7.17 5.46 -4.83
N PRO A 492 -8.10 5.87 -5.72
CA PRO A 492 -7.89 6.99 -6.63
C PRO A 492 -7.57 8.32 -5.92
N ARG A 493 -7.83 8.42 -4.60
CA ARG A 493 -7.47 9.58 -3.76
C ARG A 493 -6.03 9.54 -3.25
N SER A 494 -5.32 8.43 -3.43
CA SER A 494 -3.90 8.31 -3.11
C SER A 494 -3.09 8.77 -4.33
N THR A 495 -2.61 10.01 -4.28
CA THR A 495 -1.81 10.64 -5.32
C THR A 495 -0.41 10.88 -4.78
N VAL A 496 0.54 11.19 -5.66
CA VAL A 496 1.89 11.59 -5.23
C VAL A 496 1.82 12.75 -4.25
N GLY A 497 0.94 13.72 -4.48
CA GLY A 497 0.76 14.86 -3.59
C GLY A 497 0.22 14.50 -2.20
N THR A 498 -0.65 13.49 -2.08
CA THR A 498 -1.17 13.06 -0.77
C THR A 498 -0.21 12.12 -0.04
N VAL A 499 0.53 11.27 -0.74
CA VAL A 499 1.53 10.36 -0.13
C VAL A 499 2.78 11.12 0.34
N THR A 500 3.15 12.20 -0.35
CA THR A 500 4.28 13.06 0.05
C THR A 500 3.88 14.20 0.98
N GLU A 501 2.61 14.24 1.40
CA GLU A 501 2.00 15.31 2.22
C GLU A 501 2.05 16.72 1.59
N ILE A 502 2.60 16.89 0.39
CA ILE A 502 2.64 18.16 -0.35
C ILE A 502 1.23 18.77 -0.44
N TYR A 503 0.20 17.93 -0.65
CA TYR A 503 -1.18 18.36 -0.68
C TYR A 503 -1.63 19.06 0.61
N ASP A 504 -1.19 18.60 1.78
CA ASP A 504 -1.54 19.21 3.06
C ASP A 504 -0.88 20.57 3.23
N TYR A 505 0.39 20.71 2.83
CA TYR A 505 1.07 22.00 2.79
C TYR A 505 0.39 22.97 1.83
N MET A 506 0.00 22.50 0.65
CA MET A 506 -0.76 23.30 -0.31
C MET A 506 -2.09 23.75 0.29
N ARG A 507 -2.83 22.88 0.99
CA ARG A 507 -4.09 23.27 1.64
C ARG A 507 -3.90 24.41 2.63
N VAL A 508 -2.86 24.34 3.47
CA VAL A 508 -2.53 25.41 4.42
C VAL A 508 -2.09 26.68 3.71
N LEU A 509 -1.28 26.55 2.66
CA LEU A 509 -0.81 27.69 1.86
C LEU A 509 -2.00 28.43 1.26
N TRP A 510 -2.91 27.73 0.57
CA TRP A 510 -4.12 28.31 -0.04
C TRP A 510 -5.04 28.97 1.00
N ALA A 511 -5.19 28.37 2.18
CA ALA A 511 -5.95 28.98 3.27
C ALA A 511 -5.33 30.29 3.77
N ARG A 512 -4.01 30.46 3.69
CA ARG A 512 -3.30 31.68 4.11
C ARG A 512 -3.23 32.76 3.03
N VAL A 513 -3.06 32.38 1.77
CA VAL A 513 -2.95 33.34 0.65
C VAL A 513 -4.31 33.71 0.05
N GLY A 514 -5.35 32.94 0.32
CA GLY A 514 -6.69 33.20 -0.20
C GLY A 514 -7.31 34.46 0.38
N THR A 515 -7.71 35.39 -0.49
CA THR A 515 -8.57 36.51 -0.10
C THR A 515 -9.96 35.99 0.19
N ARG A 516 -10.43 36.16 1.42
CA ARG A 516 -11.80 35.80 1.82
C ARG A 516 -12.76 36.83 1.23
N CYS A 517 -13.77 36.40 0.48
CA CYS A 517 -14.81 37.28 -0.04
C CYS A 517 -16.19 36.81 0.41
N CYS A 518 -17.13 37.73 0.58
CA CYS A 518 -18.52 37.39 0.84
C CYS A 518 -19.11 36.66 -0.38
N PRO A 519 -19.71 35.46 -0.22
CA PRO A 519 -20.23 34.70 -1.36
C PRO A 519 -21.40 35.38 -2.07
N ARG A 520 -22.10 36.31 -1.41
CA ARG A 520 -23.23 37.05 -1.99
C ARG A 520 -22.81 38.31 -2.74
N CYS A 521 -21.94 39.13 -2.14
CA CYS A 521 -21.58 40.44 -2.69
C CYS A 521 -20.14 40.56 -3.18
N GLN A 522 -19.33 39.50 -3.06
CA GLN A 522 -17.92 39.45 -3.48
C GLN A 522 -17.00 40.51 -2.85
N ILE A 523 -17.44 41.15 -1.77
CA ILE A 523 -16.64 42.12 -1.01
C ILE A 523 -15.62 41.35 -0.15
N PRO A 524 -14.34 41.79 -0.11
CA PRO A 524 -13.34 41.21 0.78
C PRO A 524 -13.79 41.24 2.25
N ILE A 525 -13.66 40.09 2.92
CA ILE A 525 -13.93 39.92 4.35
C ILE A 525 -12.60 40.08 5.09
N GLY A 526 -12.57 41.03 6.02
CA GLY A 526 -11.44 41.27 6.91
C GLY A 526 -11.90 41.50 8.34
N THR A 527 -10.95 41.50 9.28
CA THR A 527 -11.17 42.05 10.61
C THR A 527 -11.33 43.55 10.50
N GLN A 528 -12.33 44.12 11.17
CA GLN A 528 -12.53 45.57 11.24
C GLN A 528 -12.37 46.04 12.68
N THR A 529 -11.77 47.19 12.91
CA THR A 529 -11.76 47.84 14.23
C THR A 529 -13.12 48.49 14.51
N ALA A 530 -13.42 48.79 15.79
CA ALA A 530 -14.63 49.51 16.15
C ALA A 530 -14.70 50.87 15.41
N ASP A 531 -13.59 51.60 15.33
CA ASP A 531 -13.49 52.87 14.61
C ASP A 531 -13.78 52.73 13.11
N GLU A 532 -13.26 51.68 12.46
CA GLU A 532 -13.54 51.41 11.04
C GLU A 532 -15.02 51.10 10.80
N ILE A 533 -15.68 50.42 11.75
CA ILE A 533 -17.12 50.15 11.68
C ILE A 533 -17.89 51.46 11.88
N ILE A 534 -17.51 52.29 12.86
CA ILE A 534 -18.11 53.61 13.12
C ILE A 534 -18.00 54.49 11.89
N ASP A 535 -16.81 54.64 11.32
CA ASP A 535 -16.59 55.47 10.14
C ASP A 535 -17.40 54.98 8.93
N ARG A 536 -17.53 53.66 8.77
CA ARG A 536 -18.37 53.07 7.72
C ARG A 536 -19.86 53.37 7.91
N VAL A 537 -20.36 53.33 9.14
CA VAL A 537 -21.76 53.67 9.46
C VAL A 537 -22.00 55.17 9.30
N MET A 538 -21.06 55.99 9.74
CA MET A 538 -21.15 57.46 9.63
C MET A 538 -20.97 57.96 8.19
N GLY A 539 -20.36 57.17 7.31
CA GLY A 539 -20.27 57.45 5.87
C GLY A 539 -21.57 57.19 5.08
N MET A 540 -22.62 56.69 5.72
CA MET A 540 -23.94 56.53 5.10
C MET A 540 -24.65 57.89 4.91
N PRO A 541 -25.62 58.01 3.96
CA PRO A 541 -26.35 59.25 3.75
C PRO A 541 -27.02 59.78 5.03
N GLU A 542 -26.90 61.09 5.27
CA GLU A 542 -27.52 61.71 6.44
C GLU A 542 -29.05 61.50 6.42
N GLY A 543 -29.62 61.15 7.58
CA GLY A 543 -31.04 60.81 7.69
C GLY A 543 -31.34 59.31 7.55
N THR A 544 -30.33 58.47 7.28
CA THR A 544 -30.52 57.01 7.17
C THR A 544 -30.88 56.40 8.54
N PRO A 545 -32.04 55.74 8.69
CA PRO A 545 -32.41 55.02 9.91
C PRO A 545 -31.60 53.73 10.04
N ILE A 546 -31.04 53.50 11.23
CA ILE A 546 -30.24 52.33 11.53
C ILE A 546 -30.68 51.67 12.83
N VAL A 547 -30.62 50.35 12.85
CA VAL A 547 -30.80 49.53 14.05
C VAL A 547 -29.53 48.72 14.26
N ILE A 548 -28.88 48.94 15.41
CA ILE A 548 -27.65 48.25 15.79
C ILE A 548 -28.05 47.04 16.64
N LEU A 549 -27.65 45.86 16.18
CA LEU A 549 -27.99 44.59 16.80
C LEU A 549 -26.73 43.84 17.24
N ALA A 550 -26.84 43.09 18.34
CA ALA A 550 -25.79 42.19 18.82
C ALA A 550 -26.29 40.73 18.80
N PRO A 551 -25.67 39.81 18.04
CA PRO A 551 -26.03 38.40 18.07
C PRO A 551 -25.67 37.79 19.43
N VAL A 552 -26.61 37.07 20.04
CA VAL A 552 -26.38 36.39 21.33
C VAL A 552 -26.52 34.89 21.16
N ALA A 553 -25.54 34.14 21.66
CA ALA A 553 -25.56 32.69 21.71
C ALA A 553 -26.06 32.18 23.06
N LEU A 554 -26.61 30.97 23.07
CA LEU A 554 -26.92 30.25 24.31
C LEU A 554 -25.63 29.83 25.01
N GLY A 555 -25.56 30.01 26.32
CA GLY A 555 -24.51 29.41 27.16
C GLY A 555 -24.69 27.90 27.34
N ASP A 556 -23.67 27.23 27.89
CA ASP A 556 -23.71 25.79 28.16
C ASP A 556 -24.87 25.44 29.10
N GLY A 557 -25.82 24.64 28.59
CA GLY A 557 -27.03 24.25 29.33
C GLY A 557 -28.10 25.33 29.45
N GLU A 558 -27.93 26.50 28.83
CA GLU A 558 -28.92 27.58 28.80
C GLU A 558 -30.03 27.25 27.77
N THR A 559 -31.29 27.50 28.15
CA THR A 559 -32.46 27.43 27.26
C THR A 559 -32.82 28.82 26.72
N TYR A 560 -33.60 28.90 25.62
CA TYR A 560 -34.09 30.18 25.12
C TYR A 560 -34.93 30.96 26.15
N ALA A 561 -35.73 30.26 26.97
CA ALA A 561 -36.49 30.89 28.05
C ALA A 561 -35.57 31.56 29.10
N THR A 562 -34.50 30.87 29.52
CA THR A 562 -33.51 31.42 30.46
C THR A 562 -32.70 32.55 29.84
N LEU A 563 -32.38 32.46 28.53
CA LEU A 563 -31.73 33.53 27.77
C LEU A 563 -32.59 34.80 27.75
N PHE A 564 -33.87 34.72 27.39
CA PHE A 564 -34.74 35.89 27.34
C PHE A 564 -34.97 36.51 28.72
N HIS A 565 -35.04 35.68 29.77
CA HIS A 565 -35.10 36.18 31.15
C HIS A 565 -33.84 36.97 31.53
N ARG A 566 -32.64 36.47 31.17
CA ARG A 566 -31.36 37.15 31.36
C ARG A 566 -31.31 38.49 30.60
N LEU A 567 -31.73 38.49 29.33
CA LEU A 567 -31.77 39.70 28.50
C LEU A 567 -32.73 40.76 29.05
N LYS A 568 -33.92 40.34 29.51
CA LYS A 568 -34.89 41.21 30.17
C LYS A 568 -34.32 41.84 31.45
N ASN A 569 -33.69 41.03 32.30
CA ASN A 569 -33.07 41.52 33.55
C ASN A 569 -31.88 42.44 33.29
N SER A 570 -31.24 42.32 32.14
CA SER A 570 -30.14 43.19 31.70
C SER A 570 -30.64 44.48 31.02
N GLY A 571 -31.96 44.70 30.96
CA GLY A 571 -32.57 45.95 30.46
C GLY A 571 -32.85 45.97 28.96
N TYR A 572 -32.66 44.87 28.22
CA TYR A 572 -32.95 44.82 26.79
C TYR A 572 -34.44 44.58 26.54
N ALA A 573 -35.09 45.56 25.91
CA ALA A 573 -36.54 45.55 25.69
C ALA A 573 -36.97 44.81 24.42
N ARG A 574 -36.10 44.73 23.40
CA ARG A 574 -36.39 44.15 22.09
C ARG A 574 -35.30 43.19 21.64
N VAL A 575 -35.73 42.14 20.98
CA VAL A 575 -34.87 41.13 20.34
C VAL A 575 -35.37 40.86 18.94
N ARG A 576 -34.44 40.57 18.03
CA ARG A 576 -34.74 40.07 16.69
C ARG A 576 -34.54 38.56 16.68
N ILE A 577 -35.60 37.83 16.36
CA ILE A 577 -35.60 36.36 16.27
C ILE A 577 -35.87 36.00 14.82
N ASP A 578 -34.93 35.30 14.19
CA ASP A 578 -35.03 34.83 12.79
C ASP A 578 -35.50 35.92 11.81
N GLY A 579 -35.09 37.16 12.06
CA GLY A 579 -35.38 38.33 11.22
C GLY A 579 -36.57 39.19 11.67
N ARG A 580 -37.36 38.78 12.68
CA ARG A 580 -38.49 39.55 13.21
C ARG A 580 -38.16 40.21 14.55
N ILE A 581 -38.42 41.51 14.68
CA ILE A 581 -38.19 42.26 15.93
C ILE A 581 -39.43 42.16 16.79
N GLU A 582 -39.27 41.63 18.00
CA GLU A 582 -40.34 41.42 18.97
C GLU A 582 -39.92 41.93 20.36
N LEU A 583 -40.90 42.14 21.25
CA LEU A 583 -40.62 42.48 22.64
C LEU A 583 -40.01 41.27 23.35
N THR A 584 -38.93 41.47 24.09
CA THR A 584 -38.24 40.40 24.81
C THR A 584 -39.16 39.68 25.81
N ALA A 585 -40.19 40.37 26.30
CA ALA A 585 -41.21 39.80 27.20
C ALA A 585 -42.18 38.83 26.51
N GLN A 586 -42.38 38.94 25.19
CA GLN A 586 -43.27 38.09 24.40
C GLN A 586 -42.52 36.93 23.72
N ALA A 587 -41.19 37.01 23.64
CA ALA A 587 -40.29 36.04 22.99
C ALA A 587 -40.16 34.67 23.69
N THR A 588 -40.85 34.41 24.80
CA THR A 588 -40.61 33.26 25.70
C THR A 588 -40.94 31.87 25.14
N THR A 589 -41.60 31.76 23.97
CA THR A 589 -42.11 30.49 23.42
C THR A 589 -41.40 30.07 22.13
N LEU A 590 -40.07 29.86 22.19
CA LEU A 590 -39.32 29.25 21.09
C LEU A 590 -39.13 27.74 21.29
N ASP A 591 -39.16 26.98 20.20
CA ASP A 591 -38.97 25.52 20.21
C ASP A 591 -37.50 25.17 20.52
N ALA A 592 -37.25 24.52 21.65
CA ALA A 592 -35.91 24.13 22.08
C ALA A 592 -35.22 23.12 21.15
N ARG A 593 -35.97 22.46 20.25
CA ARG A 593 -35.40 21.52 19.27
C ARG A 593 -34.89 22.20 17.99
N GLN A 594 -35.19 23.48 17.80
CA GLN A 594 -34.80 24.24 16.63
C GLN A 594 -33.76 25.30 16.98
N LYS A 595 -32.81 25.53 16.07
CA LYS A 595 -31.76 26.53 16.27
C LYS A 595 -32.26 27.88 15.73
N HIS A 596 -32.62 28.77 16.65
CA HIS A 596 -33.04 30.14 16.35
C HIS A 596 -31.87 31.11 16.42
N ARG A 597 -31.83 32.09 15.51
CA ARG A 597 -30.89 33.23 15.55
C ARG A 597 -31.51 34.35 16.36
N VAL A 598 -30.91 34.66 17.51
CA VAL A 598 -31.36 35.73 18.42
C VAL A 598 -30.35 36.87 18.39
N GLU A 599 -30.83 38.08 18.13
CA GLU A 599 -30.03 39.30 18.13
C GLU A 599 -30.69 40.37 19.00
N VAL A 600 -29.96 40.91 19.96
CA VAL A 600 -30.47 41.97 20.84
C VAL A 600 -30.46 43.30 20.12
N VAL A 601 -31.53 44.08 20.25
CA VAL A 601 -31.56 45.46 19.76
C VAL A 601 -30.84 46.34 20.77
N VAL A 602 -29.64 46.82 20.40
CA VAL A 602 -28.79 47.65 21.26
C VAL A 602 -29.20 49.12 21.16
N ASP A 603 -29.36 49.63 19.94
CA ASP A 603 -29.83 51.00 19.72
C ASP A 603 -30.59 51.11 18.39
N ARG A 604 -31.52 52.07 18.34
CA ARG A 604 -32.23 52.49 17.13
C ARG A 604 -32.04 53.99 16.99
N THR A 605 -31.34 54.40 15.95
CA THR A 605 -30.96 55.80 15.74
C THR A 605 -30.95 56.16 14.26
N VAL A 606 -30.67 57.42 13.95
CA VAL A 606 -30.57 57.94 12.58
C VAL A 606 -29.19 58.55 12.39
N VAL A 607 -28.53 58.22 11.30
CA VAL A 607 -27.19 58.73 10.98
C VAL A 607 -27.24 60.26 10.80
N ARG A 608 -26.58 61.00 11.69
CA ARG A 608 -26.41 62.47 11.65
C ARG A 608 -25.03 62.85 12.15
N ALA A 609 -24.45 63.95 11.68
CA ALA A 609 -23.11 64.36 12.13
C ALA A 609 -22.98 64.47 13.67
N ARG A 610 -24.03 64.97 14.34
CA ARG A 610 -24.12 65.09 15.80
C ARG A 610 -24.30 63.78 16.57
N SER A 611 -24.66 62.68 15.90
CA SER A 611 -24.93 61.38 16.55
C SER A 611 -23.71 60.46 16.62
N ARG A 612 -22.52 60.91 16.17
CA ARG A 612 -21.30 60.08 16.15
C ARG A 612 -20.98 59.45 17.51
N GLY A 613 -21.01 60.24 18.59
CA GLY A 613 -20.71 59.73 19.94
C GLY A 613 -21.65 58.62 20.39
N ARG A 614 -22.96 58.80 20.15
CA ARG A 614 -23.99 57.79 20.45
C ARG A 614 -23.84 56.53 19.59
N VAL A 615 -23.55 56.69 18.29
CA VAL A 615 -23.33 55.56 17.38
C VAL A 615 -22.09 54.76 17.78
N ALA A 616 -21.01 55.44 18.19
CA ALA A 616 -19.80 54.80 18.68
C ALA A 616 -20.07 53.96 19.94
N GLU A 617 -20.70 54.54 20.96
CA GLU A 617 -21.05 53.84 22.20
C GLU A 617 -21.94 52.62 21.93
N SER A 618 -22.94 52.77 21.05
CA SER A 618 -23.84 51.68 20.66
C SER A 618 -23.14 50.56 19.89
N ILE A 619 -22.16 50.89 19.02
CA ILE A 619 -21.36 49.90 18.28
C ILE A 619 -20.42 49.15 19.22
N GLU A 620 -19.71 49.85 20.11
CA GLU A 620 -18.82 49.23 21.10
C GLU A 620 -19.61 48.30 22.03
N HIS A 621 -20.76 48.75 22.51
CA HIS A 621 -21.65 47.92 23.33
C HIS A 621 -22.16 46.70 22.56
N ALA A 622 -22.55 46.86 21.29
CA ALA A 622 -23.01 45.74 20.47
C ALA A 622 -21.91 44.71 20.21
N LEU A 623 -20.68 45.16 19.94
CA LEU A 623 -19.52 44.29 19.78
C LEU A 623 -19.16 43.58 21.09
N ALA A 624 -19.24 44.25 22.23
CA ALA A 624 -19.01 43.64 23.55
C ALA A 624 -20.05 42.56 23.86
N LEU A 625 -21.33 42.84 23.63
CA LEU A 625 -22.43 41.89 23.86
C LEU A 625 -22.40 40.71 22.89
N GLY A 626 -22.02 40.96 21.63
CA GLY A 626 -21.97 39.97 20.55
C GLY A 626 -20.64 39.23 20.42
N ASN A 627 -19.75 39.32 21.40
CA ASN A 627 -18.40 38.72 21.39
C ASN A 627 -17.61 39.02 20.10
N GLY A 628 -17.58 40.30 19.71
CA GLY A 628 -16.88 40.81 18.52
C GLY A 628 -17.70 40.79 17.23
N LEU A 629 -18.98 40.44 17.30
CA LEU A 629 -19.91 40.48 16.16
C LEU A 629 -21.02 41.50 16.41
N MET A 630 -21.40 42.23 15.37
CA MET A 630 -22.62 43.04 15.36
C MET A 630 -23.34 42.86 14.02
N THR A 631 -24.66 43.08 14.03
CA THR A 631 -25.45 43.19 12.80
C THR A 631 -26.00 44.60 12.71
N LEU A 632 -25.76 45.27 11.59
CA LEU A 632 -26.40 46.55 11.27
C LEU A 632 -27.61 46.30 10.36
N LEU A 633 -28.75 46.79 10.79
CA LEU A 633 -29.94 46.89 9.97
C LEU A 633 -30.10 48.33 9.50
N VAL A 634 -30.36 48.50 8.21
CA VAL A 634 -30.73 49.77 7.58
C VAL A 634 -32.16 49.56 7.10
N GLU A 635 -33.15 50.10 7.82
CA GLU A 635 -34.57 49.76 7.60
C GLU A 635 -35.43 50.96 7.24
N ASP A 636 -36.24 50.81 6.19
CA ASP A 636 -37.70 51.06 6.29
C ASP A 636 -38.36 49.72 6.62
N VAL A 637 -38.82 49.49 7.86
CA VAL A 637 -39.58 48.28 8.24
C VAL A 637 -40.83 48.66 9.02
N GLU A 638 -41.95 48.16 8.51
CA GLU A 638 -43.30 48.29 9.06
C GLU A 638 -43.41 47.63 10.44
N LEU A 639 -43.90 48.39 11.41
CA LEU A 639 -44.27 47.92 12.74
C LEU A 639 -45.67 47.33 12.66
N VAL A 640 -45.87 46.10 13.12
CA VAL A 640 -47.23 45.57 13.36
C VAL A 640 -47.70 46.13 14.71
N GLU A 641 -48.63 47.10 14.67
CA GLU A 641 -49.35 47.59 15.86
C GLU A 641 -50.61 46.74 16.15
N GLU A 642 -50.91 46.56 17.43
CA GLU A 642 -52.05 45.77 17.94
C GLU A 642 -53.39 46.48 17.73
N GLY A 643 -54.41 45.76 17.22
CA GLY A 643 -55.80 46.23 17.11
C GLY A 643 -56.79 45.07 16.97
N GLY A 644 -57.83 45.04 17.81
CA GLY A 644 -58.70 43.88 18.08
C GLY A 644 -59.76 43.51 17.02
N GLY A 645 -60.32 42.30 17.19
CA GLY A 645 -61.75 41.99 16.98
C GLY A 645 -62.23 41.50 15.61
N GLU A 646 -62.45 40.17 15.53
CA GLU A 646 -63.46 39.43 14.74
C GLU A 646 -63.85 39.86 13.30
N HIS A 647 -63.42 39.08 12.30
CA HIS A 647 -64.28 38.30 11.36
C HIS A 647 -63.43 37.60 10.29
N ALA A 648 -63.60 36.28 10.11
CA ALA A 648 -63.23 35.55 8.89
C ALA A 648 -64.23 35.91 7.75
N PRO A 649 -64.04 35.58 6.44
CA PRO A 649 -63.12 34.63 5.76
C PRO A 649 -62.38 35.32 4.56
N THR A 650 -61.49 34.73 3.73
CA THR A 650 -61.63 33.63 2.75
C THR A 650 -60.25 33.33 2.13
N ARG A 651 -60.03 32.09 1.66
CA ARG A 651 -58.93 31.71 0.76
C ARG A 651 -59.16 32.29 -0.64
N PRO A 652 -58.07 32.65 -1.37
CA PRO A 652 -57.88 32.14 -2.72
C PRO A 652 -56.43 31.62 -2.89
N GLU A 653 -56.28 30.34 -3.24
CA GLU A 653 -55.99 29.83 -4.58
C GLU A 653 -54.48 29.64 -4.82
N ALA A 654 -54.12 28.37 -4.88
CA ALA A 654 -52.83 27.88 -5.34
C ALA A 654 -52.83 27.84 -6.86
N GLY A 655 -51.83 28.46 -7.49
CA GLY A 655 -51.60 28.39 -8.93
C GLY A 655 -50.11 28.32 -9.26
N ALA A 656 -49.70 27.15 -9.79
CA ALA A 656 -48.58 26.83 -10.71
C ALA A 656 -47.20 27.50 -10.47
N GLY A 657 -46.05 26.82 -10.36
CA GLY A 657 -45.54 25.47 -10.69
C GLY A 657 -44.00 25.60 -10.79
N PRO A 658 -43.21 24.64 -11.32
CA PRO A 658 -43.31 23.19 -11.29
C PRO A 658 -42.17 22.54 -10.47
N SER A 659 -42.44 21.34 -9.98
CA SER A 659 -41.48 20.41 -9.39
C SER A 659 -40.78 19.57 -10.48
N ALA A 660 -39.46 19.43 -10.40
CA ALA A 660 -38.73 18.30 -10.96
C ALA A 660 -38.13 17.50 -9.79
N GLY A 661 -38.74 16.35 -9.49
CA GLY A 661 -38.34 15.44 -8.42
C GLY A 661 -37.28 14.42 -8.87
N ALA A 662 -36.53 13.92 -7.91
CA ALA A 662 -35.80 12.67 -8.02
C ALA A 662 -36.34 11.72 -6.95
N ALA A 663 -37.22 10.81 -7.39
CA ALA A 663 -37.70 9.69 -6.60
C ALA A 663 -36.68 8.55 -6.64
N GLY A 664 -36.40 7.98 -5.47
CA GLY A 664 -35.89 6.62 -5.38
C GLY A 664 -37.05 5.62 -5.51
N SER A 665 -36.79 4.47 -6.13
CA SER A 665 -36.65 3.20 -5.39
C SER A 665 -36.94 1.96 -6.27
N LYS A 666 -36.21 0.90 -5.91
CA LYS A 666 -36.54 -0.54 -6.00
C LYS A 666 -36.51 -1.26 -7.36
N ALA A 667 -35.48 -2.10 -7.48
CA ALA A 667 -35.53 -3.54 -7.73
C ALA A 667 -36.69 -4.15 -8.53
N SER A 668 -36.36 -4.81 -9.64
CA SER A 668 -36.57 -6.26 -9.82
C SER A 668 -35.98 -6.76 -11.16
N ASP A 669 -35.19 -7.83 -11.04
CA ASP A 669 -35.05 -9.00 -11.92
C ASP A 669 -35.04 -8.90 -13.46
N SER A 670 -34.01 -9.59 -13.97
CA SER A 670 -34.01 -10.60 -15.04
C SER A 670 -33.48 -10.24 -16.44
N ALA A 671 -32.58 -11.15 -16.87
CA ALA A 671 -32.24 -11.54 -18.24
C ALA A 671 -31.43 -10.58 -19.12
N ALA A 672 -30.10 -10.76 -19.14
CA ALA A 672 -29.31 -11.24 -20.29
C ALA A 672 -27.81 -11.16 -19.99
#